data_AF-A0A372FSH7-F1
#
_entry.id   AF-A0A372FSH7-F1
#
_cell.length_a   1.000
_cell.length_b   1.000
_cell.length_c   1.000
_cell.angle_alpha   90.00
_cell.angle_beta   90.00
_cell.angle_gamma   90.00
#
_symmetry.space_group_name_H-M   'P 1'
#
loop_
_entity.id
_entity.type
_entity.pdbx_description
1 polymer ?
#
loop_
_entity_poly.entity_id
_entity_poly.type
_entity_poly.pdbx_seq_one_letter_code
_entity_poly.pdbx_strand_id
1 'polypeptide(L)'
;MPTRDLPASGPRRRPRWRYWMVAVTLAVTAALTSWTAMGPLRLAAGAETPLSQGKPATASSSEGDRWSAERAVDGDTRSRWSSTFTDPQWLGVNLGAPARIDSVVLQWESAYATEFEIQVSPDGLAWTSIYRTSTGAGGTQRLDVSGEGQYVRMYGTKRATGYGYSLWEFQVFGALTDASATPGAPQTSGAASGTPSASSTPGPSSPSQSHPAGHGTVAPSPADYVLAERPVTGVTPSTANPPRRDHREFQANCAVSHRLEDDPIVFFNRPGASHDHTFMGNTTTNAASTMESLPRGGTTCRVPGDKSGYWMPTLLNGNTPVVPRGPQVIYYKSGVRDYTSVRPFPPGLRFLVGSPMTTAAQFESSPAYQKGWECGNSYDNVDFPANCPAGSQLNVRMQAPSCWDGRHLDTPDHVSHIVYPVNGACPTSHPVAVPMIEFKMAWPVSGDMSQVRLSSGRGYSFHYDFYNVWDTPTLAALVKHCINAGRQCDSRGFDQFEPGAGAALDEQYQVPGSRTVLDRTGWTATASGGGAGTPARMFDGDTGTRWTSGAPMANGQSFTVDMRSVRTVSGLSLLSTGDDHARGYQVLLSTDGRNWTGPVASGKGFTNQTLVDFEARDARYVRVVQTGSASNWWSVAEFTVFSG
;
A
#
# COMPACT_ATOMS: atom_id res chain seq x y z
N MET A 1 42.95 -32.33 -71.70
CA MET A 1 44.38 -32.03 -71.96
C MET A 1 44.43 -30.74 -72.79
N PRO A 2 45.42 -29.83 -72.66
CA PRO A 2 46.35 -29.49 -71.56
C PRO A 2 45.94 -28.12 -70.89
N THR A 3 46.27 -27.77 -69.63
CA THR A 3 47.46 -27.02 -69.10
C THR A 3 47.93 -25.87 -70.02
N ARG A 4 48.11 -24.57 -69.67
CA ARG A 4 48.78 -23.86 -68.53
C ARG A 4 48.35 -22.36 -68.52
N ASP A 5 48.62 -21.43 -67.58
CA ASP A 5 49.01 -21.42 -66.14
C ASP A 5 48.49 -20.10 -65.46
N LEU A 6 49.32 -19.10 -65.08
CA LEU A 6 48.95 -17.92 -64.24
C LEU A 6 49.74 -16.62 -64.55
N PRO A 7 49.31 -15.43 -64.03
CA PRO A 7 49.94 -14.80 -62.84
C PRO A 7 48.91 -14.42 -61.75
N ALA A 8 49.15 -14.62 -60.44
CA ALA A 8 50.03 -13.88 -59.51
C ALA A 8 49.59 -12.41 -59.28
N SER A 9 49.49 -11.85 -58.06
CA SER A 9 49.96 -12.27 -56.72
C SER A 9 49.24 -11.54 -55.57
N GLY A 10 49.14 -12.13 -54.37
CA GLY A 10 48.69 -11.44 -53.14
C GLY A 10 48.42 -12.40 -51.96
N PRO A 11 49.27 -12.48 -50.92
CA PRO A 11 49.23 -13.59 -49.96
C PRO A 11 48.18 -13.42 -48.84
N ARG A 12 47.52 -14.53 -48.49
CA ARG A 12 46.61 -14.64 -47.33
C ARG A 12 47.32 -15.15 -46.07
N ARG A 13 46.78 -14.77 -44.91
CA ARG A 13 47.18 -15.14 -43.53
C ARG A 13 47.26 -16.67 -43.31
N ARG A 14 48.07 -17.10 -42.32
CA ARG A 14 47.67 -18.01 -41.21
C ARG A 14 48.78 -18.14 -40.11
N PRO A 15 48.47 -18.67 -38.90
CA PRO A 15 49.16 -18.32 -37.65
C PRO A 15 50.21 -19.35 -37.21
N ARG A 16 50.92 -19.07 -36.10
CA ARG A 16 51.81 -20.03 -35.43
C ARG A 16 51.44 -20.21 -33.96
N TRP A 17 51.47 -21.46 -33.54
CA TRP A 17 51.00 -21.99 -32.26
C TRP A 17 52.22 -22.41 -31.42
N ARG A 18 52.18 -22.07 -30.11
CA ARG A 18 52.83 -22.67 -28.92
C ARG A 18 54.13 -23.51 -28.98
N TYR A 19 54.77 -23.52 -27.81
CA TYR A 19 55.83 -24.42 -27.32
C TYR A 19 57.26 -24.10 -27.79
N TRP A 20 58.13 -23.70 -26.86
CA TRP A 20 59.03 -24.62 -26.13
C TRP A 20 59.42 -23.99 -24.78
N MET A 21 59.55 -24.82 -23.73
CA MET A 21 60.08 -24.45 -22.41
C MET A 21 61.46 -25.12 -22.20
N VAL A 22 62.15 -24.68 -21.13
CA VAL A 22 63.26 -25.35 -20.43
C VAL A 22 64.68 -25.16 -21.01
N ALA A 23 65.42 -24.22 -20.41
CA ALA A 23 66.79 -24.39 -19.88
C ALA A 23 67.24 -23.09 -19.17
N VAL A 24 68.00 -23.04 -18.06
CA VAL A 24 68.18 -23.91 -16.88
C VAL A 24 69.14 -23.15 -15.92
N THR A 25 68.77 -23.04 -14.64
CA THR A 25 69.58 -22.78 -13.42
C THR A 25 70.85 -21.89 -13.44
N LEU A 26 70.90 -20.89 -12.53
CA LEU A 26 71.73 -20.96 -11.30
C LEU A 26 71.56 -19.70 -10.42
N ALA A 27 70.80 -19.81 -9.31
CA ALA A 27 70.90 -18.94 -8.12
C ALA A 27 70.00 -19.43 -6.96
N VAL A 28 70.15 -20.69 -6.53
CA VAL A 28 69.61 -21.17 -5.25
C VAL A 28 70.80 -21.61 -4.38
N THR A 29 71.43 -20.66 -3.69
CA THR A 29 72.23 -20.83 -2.45
C THR A 29 72.77 -19.47 -1.97
N ALA A 30 71.85 -18.59 -1.53
CA ALA A 30 72.15 -17.54 -0.56
C ALA A 30 71.19 -17.72 0.62
N ALA A 31 71.31 -18.88 1.26
CA ALA A 31 70.44 -19.30 2.35
C ALA A 31 71.15 -19.08 3.70
N LEU A 32 70.36 -18.75 4.73
CA LEU A 32 70.67 -18.97 6.15
C LEU A 32 71.77 -18.11 6.83
N THR A 33 71.61 -16.78 6.92
CA THR A 33 72.06 -15.99 8.10
C THR A 33 71.32 -14.65 8.27
N SER A 34 69.98 -14.64 8.44
CA SER A 34 69.22 -13.45 8.94
C SER A 34 67.83 -13.82 9.49
N TRP A 35 67.74 -14.80 10.40
CA TRP A 35 66.55 -14.95 11.25
C TRP A 35 66.64 -13.94 12.41
N THR A 36 66.10 -12.73 12.25
CA THR A 36 65.59 -11.81 13.32
C THR A 36 65.21 -10.42 12.77
N ALA A 37 64.18 -10.30 11.93
CA ALA A 37 63.50 -9.01 11.67
C ALA A 37 62.12 -9.09 10.99
N MET A 38 61.43 -10.24 11.01
CA MET A 38 59.99 -10.23 10.71
C MET A 38 59.24 -9.73 11.94
N GLY A 39 59.14 -8.40 12.06
CA GLY A 39 57.99 -7.81 12.73
C GLY A 39 56.71 -8.33 12.07
N PRO A 40 55.58 -8.43 12.79
CA PRO A 40 54.34 -8.89 12.18
C PRO A 40 54.06 -8.08 10.93
N LEU A 41 53.68 -8.74 9.82
CA LEU A 41 53.03 -8.05 8.72
C LEU A 41 51.86 -7.29 9.34
N ARG A 42 51.95 -5.97 9.41
CA ARG A 42 50.75 -5.16 9.53
C ARG A 42 49.96 -5.46 8.27
N LEU A 43 48.85 -6.17 8.41
CA LEU A 43 47.83 -6.16 7.37
C LEU A 43 47.62 -4.69 7.00
N ALA A 44 47.70 -4.37 5.71
CA ALA A 44 47.08 -3.15 5.24
C ALA A 44 45.62 -3.21 5.74
N ALA A 45 45.17 -2.17 6.44
CA ALA A 45 43.83 -2.13 7.00
C ALA A 45 42.85 -2.47 5.87
N GLY A 46 42.01 -3.49 6.08
CA GLY A 46 41.00 -3.86 5.10
C GLY A 46 40.15 -2.63 4.79
N ALA A 47 39.87 -2.39 3.51
CA ALA A 47 38.98 -1.31 3.13
C ALA A 47 37.65 -1.48 3.87
N GLU A 48 37.30 -0.50 4.68
CA GLU A 48 36.07 -0.50 5.46
C GLU A 48 34.89 -0.62 4.50
N THR A 49 33.99 -1.59 4.72
CA THR A 49 32.79 -1.74 3.89
C THR A 49 31.87 -0.55 4.17
N PRO A 50 31.48 0.26 3.16
CA PRO A 50 30.55 1.37 3.38
C PRO A 50 29.23 0.88 3.97
N LEU A 51 28.66 1.63 4.93
CA LEU A 51 27.33 1.37 5.47
C LEU A 51 26.25 1.37 4.39
N SER A 52 26.47 2.10 3.28
CA SER A 52 25.56 2.15 2.14
C SER A 52 25.65 0.95 1.19
N GLN A 53 26.71 0.13 1.25
CA GLN A 53 26.93 -0.90 0.23
C GLN A 53 25.86 -2.00 0.28
N GLY A 54 25.26 -2.30 -0.88
CA GLY A 54 24.17 -3.27 -1.03
C GLY A 54 22.85 -2.87 -0.35
N LYS A 55 22.73 -1.64 0.14
CA LYS A 55 21.54 -1.15 0.83
C LYS A 55 20.47 -0.68 -0.16
N PRO A 56 19.18 -0.61 0.26
CA PRO A 56 18.14 0.00 -0.55
C PRO A 56 18.46 1.47 -0.83
N ALA A 57 18.58 1.81 -2.12
CA ALA A 57 18.78 3.17 -2.58
C ALA A 57 17.58 3.65 -3.41
N THR A 58 17.33 4.95 -3.38
CA THR A 58 16.28 5.63 -4.15
C THR A 58 16.84 6.91 -4.74
N ALA A 59 16.20 7.45 -5.77
CA ALA A 59 16.59 8.71 -6.39
C ALA A 59 15.34 9.46 -6.87
N SER A 60 15.47 10.78 -7.06
CA SER A 60 14.41 11.61 -7.67
C SER A 60 14.06 11.19 -9.10
N SER A 61 15.03 10.66 -9.84
CA SER A 61 14.83 10.13 -11.19
C SER A 61 15.95 9.17 -11.60
N SER A 62 15.79 8.53 -12.75
CA SER A 62 16.89 7.95 -13.51
C SER A 62 16.64 8.12 -15.01
N GLU A 63 17.68 8.04 -15.83
CA GLU A 63 17.56 7.95 -17.30
C GLU A 63 16.94 6.62 -17.79
N GLY A 64 16.61 5.70 -16.88
CA GLY A 64 16.02 4.38 -17.14
C GLY A 64 16.68 3.28 -16.31
N ASP A 65 16.06 2.09 -16.28
CA ASP A 65 16.39 0.97 -15.38
C ASP A 65 17.87 0.55 -15.33
N ARG A 66 18.63 0.80 -16.40
CA ARG A 66 20.09 0.52 -16.45
C ARG A 66 20.89 1.44 -15.51
N TRP A 67 20.38 2.62 -15.21
CA TRP A 67 21.05 3.71 -14.49
C TRP A 67 20.32 4.03 -13.16
N SER A 68 19.74 3.02 -12.53
CA SER A 68 18.93 3.14 -11.31
C SER A 68 19.76 3.52 -10.07
N ALA A 69 19.10 3.88 -8.97
CA ALA A 69 19.75 4.36 -7.75
C ALA A 69 20.69 3.32 -7.12
N GLU A 70 20.29 2.04 -7.19
CA GLU A 70 21.02 0.89 -6.66
C GLU A 70 22.40 0.73 -7.32
N ARG A 71 22.56 1.24 -8.55
CA ARG A 71 23.82 1.22 -9.32
C ARG A 71 24.91 2.14 -8.81
N ALA A 72 24.60 2.96 -7.81
CA ALA A 72 25.58 3.78 -7.10
C ALA A 72 25.84 3.28 -5.68
N VAL A 73 25.34 2.10 -5.30
CA VAL A 73 25.61 1.47 -4.00
C VAL A 73 25.90 -0.04 -4.11
N ASP A 74 26.05 -0.56 -5.33
CA ASP A 74 26.28 -2.00 -5.55
C ASP A 74 27.76 -2.40 -5.39
N GLY A 75 28.69 -1.44 -5.35
CA GLY A 75 30.11 -1.65 -5.18
C GLY A 75 30.86 -2.00 -6.47
N ASP A 76 30.20 -2.02 -7.64
CA ASP A 76 30.88 -2.12 -8.94
C ASP A 76 31.04 -0.72 -9.54
N THR A 77 32.27 -0.21 -9.55
CA THR A 77 32.67 1.08 -10.14
C THR A 77 32.51 1.18 -11.67
N ARG A 78 31.77 0.24 -12.28
CA ARG A 78 31.32 0.23 -13.70
C ARG A 78 29.80 0.32 -13.83
N SER A 79 29.06 0.20 -12.73
CA SER A 79 27.66 0.58 -12.56
C SER A 79 27.59 2.07 -12.21
N ARG A 80 26.54 2.78 -12.64
CA ARG A 80 26.28 4.14 -12.15
C ARG A 80 24.79 4.40 -12.05
N TRP A 81 24.40 5.20 -11.06
CA TRP A 81 23.15 5.97 -11.15
C TRP A 81 23.34 7.12 -12.14
N SER A 82 22.30 7.48 -12.88
CA SER A 82 22.29 8.68 -13.74
C SER A 82 20.90 9.29 -13.78
N SER A 83 20.77 10.56 -13.36
CA SER A 83 19.49 11.28 -13.30
C SER A 83 19.04 11.82 -14.66
N THR A 84 17.76 12.21 -14.75
CA THR A 84 17.31 13.09 -15.83
C THR A 84 17.99 14.48 -15.75
N PHE A 85 17.97 15.21 -16.87
CA PHE A 85 18.83 16.39 -17.08
C PHE A 85 18.20 17.69 -16.57
N THR A 86 17.69 17.66 -15.33
CA THR A 86 17.11 18.81 -14.63
C THR A 86 17.77 19.01 -13.28
N ASP A 87 17.56 20.19 -12.69
CA ASP A 87 17.99 20.54 -11.33
C ASP A 87 16.74 20.89 -10.51
N PRO A 88 16.65 20.51 -9.22
CA PRO A 88 17.57 19.66 -8.46
C PRO A 88 17.33 18.15 -8.70
N GLN A 89 18.27 17.31 -8.31
CA GLN A 89 18.13 15.85 -8.27
C GLN A 89 18.81 15.28 -7.03
N TRP A 90 18.42 14.09 -6.58
CA TRP A 90 19.03 13.43 -5.43
C TRP A 90 19.15 11.93 -5.60
N LEU A 91 20.13 11.37 -4.89
CA LEU A 91 20.35 9.94 -4.69
C LEU A 91 20.46 9.71 -3.17
N GLY A 92 19.63 8.84 -2.63
CA GLY A 92 19.52 8.52 -1.21
C GLY A 92 19.65 7.03 -0.93
N VAL A 93 20.05 6.69 0.29
CA VAL A 93 20.25 5.31 0.75
C VAL A 93 19.69 5.13 2.16
N ASN A 94 19.02 3.99 2.40
CA ASN A 94 18.54 3.56 3.71
C ASN A 94 19.55 2.59 4.34
N LEU A 95 20.25 3.00 5.39
CA LEU A 95 21.28 2.21 6.05
C LEU A 95 20.71 0.99 6.81
N GLY A 96 19.40 0.95 7.04
CA GLY A 96 18.65 -0.14 7.66
C GLY A 96 18.51 -0.03 9.19
N ALA A 97 19.27 0.86 9.82
CA ALA A 97 19.14 1.29 11.21
C ALA A 97 19.70 2.71 11.35
N PRO A 98 19.38 3.46 12.42
CA PRO A 98 20.03 4.72 12.74
C PRO A 98 21.57 4.57 12.77
N ALA A 99 22.28 5.56 12.26
CA ALA A 99 23.72 5.57 12.22
C ALA A 99 24.28 6.97 12.47
N ARG A 100 25.46 7.03 13.11
CA ARG A 100 26.32 8.20 13.11
C ARG A 100 27.21 8.15 11.88
N ILE A 101 27.21 9.23 11.09
CA ILE A 101 27.90 9.35 9.80
C ILE A 101 29.17 10.18 9.98
N ASP A 102 30.31 9.65 9.54
CA ASP A 102 31.64 10.26 9.66
C ASP A 102 32.21 10.77 8.33
N SER A 103 31.89 10.09 7.22
CA SER A 103 32.33 10.53 5.91
C SER A 103 31.44 10.00 4.79
N VAL A 104 31.43 10.73 3.68
CA VAL A 104 30.82 10.31 2.43
C VAL A 104 31.88 10.36 1.33
N VAL A 105 31.95 9.32 0.51
CA VAL A 105 32.71 9.34 -0.75
C VAL A 105 31.74 9.31 -1.91
N LEU A 106 31.82 10.34 -2.77
CA LEU A 106 31.12 10.43 -4.04
C LEU A 106 32.10 10.10 -5.15
N GLN A 107 31.82 9.08 -5.95
CA GLN A 107 32.57 8.77 -7.18
C GLN A 107 31.74 9.22 -8.38
N TRP A 108 31.92 10.46 -8.80
CA TRP A 108 31.18 11.02 -9.93
C TRP A 108 31.65 10.46 -11.27
N GLU A 109 30.71 10.42 -12.22
CA GLU A 109 31.03 10.35 -13.65
C GLU A 109 31.45 11.74 -14.17
N SER A 110 31.75 11.89 -15.46
CA SER A 110 31.97 13.22 -16.07
C SER A 110 30.75 14.15 -15.95
N ALA A 111 29.55 13.60 -15.75
CA ALA A 111 28.33 14.32 -15.38
C ALA A 111 28.17 14.44 -13.84
N TYR A 112 28.58 15.59 -13.27
CA TYR A 112 28.67 15.82 -11.80
C TYR A 112 27.99 17.12 -11.32
N ALA A 113 27.89 17.30 -10.00
CA ALA A 113 27.38 18.52 -9.36
C ALA A 113 28.45 19.58 -9.07
N THR A 114 28.20 20.85 -9.43
CA THR A 114 28.96 21.99 -8.87
C THR A 114 28.35 22.45 -7.55
N GLU A 115 27.02 22.45 -7.43
CA GLU A 115 26.32 22.81 -6.18
C GLU A 115 25.53 21.59 -5.68
N PHE A 116 25.80 21.15 -4.45
CA PHE A 116 25.13 20.03 -3.82
C PHE A 116 25.24 20.04 -2.29
N GLU A 117 24.37 19.27 -1.65
CA GLU A 117 24.34 19.01 -0.21
C GLU A 117 24.47 17.51 0.09
N ILE A 118 25.05 17.15 1.24
CA ILE A 118 24.79 15.84 1.87
C ILE A 118 23.80 16.07 3.01
N GLN A 119 22.73 15.29 3.02
CA GLN A 119 21.66 15.39 4.00
C GLN A 119 21.41 14.04 4.68
N VAL A 120 21.04 14.07 5.96
CA VAL A 120 20.64 12.90 6.75
C VAL A 120 19.19 13.04 7.20
N SER A 121 18.56 11.91 7.48
CA SER A 121 17.19 11.85 7.97
C SER A 121 16.97 10.63 8.87
N PRO A 122 16.18 10.74 9.97
CA PRO A 122 15.80 9.59 10.79
C PRO A 122 14.73 8.72 10.09
N ASP A 123 13.88 9.31 9.26
CA ASP A 123 12.65 8.69 8.72
C ASP A 123 12.60 8.65 7.18
N GLY A 124 13.49 9.37 6.50
CA GLY A 124 13.50 9.55 5.04
C GLY A 124 12.63 10.71 4.56
N LEU A 125 11.96 11.42 5.47
CA LEU A 125 10.99 12.49 5.21
C LEU A 125 11.56 13.85 5.62
N ALA A 126 12.05 13.97 6.85
CA ALA A 126 12.65 15.19 7.39
C ALA A 126 14.16 15.18 7.19
N TRP A 127 14.68 16.06 6.33
CA TRP A 127 16.09 16.07 5.92
C TRP A 127 16.88 17.25 6.52
N THR A 128 17.98 16.93 7.20
CA THR A 128 18.94 17.90 7.75
C THR A 128 20.25 17.83 6.99
N SER A 129 20.71 18.97 6.46
CA SER A 129 21.97 19.04 5.71
C SER A 129 23.18 19.08 6.63
N ILE A 130 24.11 18.15 6.41
CA ILE A 130 25.36 17.97 7.17
C ILE A 130 26.60 18.35 6.37
N TYR A 131 26.42 18.62 5.07
CA TYR A 131 27.43 19.21 4.19
C TYR A 131 26.76 20.04 3.11
N ARG A 132 27.41 21.11 2.65
CA ARG A 132 27.02 21.94 1.50
C ARG A 132 28.26 22.40 0.75
N THR A 133 28.20 22.43 -0.58
CA THR A 133 29.21 23.11 -1.42
C THR A 133 28.57 23.75 -2.63
N SER A 134 29.19 24.81 -3.13
CA SER A 134 28.89 25.44 -4.42
C SER A 134 30.04 25.36 -5.43
N THR A 135 31.10 24.63 -5.09
CA THR A 135 32.33 24.49 -5.88
C THR A 135 32.76 23.03 -6.01
N GLY A 136 31.79 22.11 -6.13
CA GLY A 136 32.00 20.69 -6.39
C GLY A 136 32.90 20.47 -7.61
N ALA A 137 33.89 19.57 -7.46
CA ALA A 137 34.97 19.37 -8.44
C ALA A 137 34.77 18.15 -9.34
N GLY A 138 33.77 17.31 -9.07
CA GLY A 138 33.60 16.02 -9.77
C GLY A 138 34.66 15.00 -9.39
N GLY A 139 34.77 13.93 -10.18
CA GLY A 139 35.67 12.80 -9.90
C GLY A 139 35.36 12.10 -8.57
N THR A 140 36.39 11.56 -7.92
CA THR A 140 36.24 10.97 -6.57
C THR A 140 36.46 12.03 -5.50
N GLN A 141 35.41 12.37 -4.76
CA GLN A 141 35.44 13.32 -3.66
C GLN A 141 35.15 12.61 -2.34
N ARG A 142 36.08 12.68 -1.37
CA ARG A 142 35.81 12.34 0.03
C ARG A 142 35.41 13.60 0.78
N LEU A 143 34.32 13.51 1.51
CA LEU A 143 33.71 14.57 2.30
C LEU A 143 33.71 14.11 3.76
N ASP A 144 34.42 14.83 4.62
CA ASP A 144 34.32 14.63 6.06
C ASP A 144 33.04 15.33 6.54
N VAL A 145 32.15 14.59 7.21
CA VAL A 145 30.82 15.06 7.61
C VAL A 145 30.52 14.60 9.03
N SER A 146 29.56 15.23 9.70
CA SER A 146 29.11 14.79 11.01
C SER A 146 27.60 14.95 11.12
N GLY A 147 26.90 13.84 11.35
CA GLY A 147 25.46 13.83 11.55
C GLY A 147 24.93 12.44 11.89
N GLU A 148 23.66 12.38 12.26
CA GLU A 148 22.99 11.13 12.60
C GLU A 148 21.71 10.95 11.78
N GLY A 149 21.45 9.73 11.34
CA GLY A 149 20.25 9.38 10.57
C GLY A 149 20.27 7.92 10.11
N GLN A 150 19.10 7.38 9.81
CA GLN A 150 18.98 6.08 9.13
C GLN A 150 19.10 6.22 7.62
N TYR A 151 18.78 7.40 7.08
CA TYR A 151 18.84 7.70 5.66
C TYR A 151 19.87 8.79 5.40
N VAL A 152 20.60 8.67 4.28
CA VAL A 152 21.57 9.66 3.82
C VAL A 152 21.35 9.91 2.33
N ARG A 153 21.40 11.17 1.86
CA ARG A 153 21.31 11.50 0.44
C ARG A 153 22.30 12.57 0.00
N MET A 154 22.77 12.43 -1.24
CA MET A 154 23.34 13.52 -2.02
C MET A 154 22.17 14.26 -2.69
N TYR A 155 22.07 15.57 -2.47
CA TYR A 155 21.05 16.45 -3.05
C TYR A 155 21.74 17.51 -3.92
N GLY A 156 21.77 17.29 -5.22
CA GLY A 156 22.38 18.18 -6.21
C GLY A 156 21.44 19.29 -6.64
N THR A 157 21.92 20.54 -6.58
CA THR A 157 21.16 21.75 -6.92
C THR A 157 21.66 22.45 -8.18
N LYS A 158 22.87 22.14 -8.66
CA LYS A 158 23.37 22.59 -9.97
C LYS A 158 24.37 21.62 -10.59
N ARG A 159 24.08 21.16 -11.81
CA ARG A 159 24.97 20.34 -12.65
C ARG A 159 26.15 21.15 -13.18
N ALA A 160 27.28 20.47 -13.34
CA ALA A 160 28.49 21.01 -13.95
C ALA A 160 28.47 20.97 -15.49
N THR A 161 27.56 20.17 -16.06
CA THR A 161 27.47 19.88 -17.50
C THR A 161 26.02 19.98 -17.97
N GLY A 162 25.78 19.84 -19.28
CA GLY A 162 24.41 19.74 -19.83
C GLY A 162 23.69 18.40 -19.53
N TYR A 163 24.43 17.38 -19.07
CA TYR A 163 23.89 16.07 -18.68
C TYR A 163 23.34 16.10 -17.25
N GLY A 164 22.81 14.98 -16.78
CA GLY A 164 22.28 14.79 -15.42
C GLY A 164 23.37 14.77 -14.33
N TYR A 165 22.97 14.32 -13.14
CA TYR A 165 23.90 13.92 -12.08
C TYR A 165 24.17 12.44 -12.22
N SER A 166 25.44 12.02 -12.15
CA SER A 166 25.77 10.60 -12.22
C SER A 166 26.90 10.21 -11.26
N LEU A 167 26.63 9.17 -10.48
CA LEU A 167 27.55 8.60 -9.50
C LEU A 167 27.78 7.13 -9.86
N TRP A 168 29.05 6.76 -10.05
CA TRP A 168 29.46 5.36 -10.04
C TRP A 168 29.25 4.73 -8.66
N GLU A 169 29.55 5.47 -7.60
CA GLU A 169 29.40 5.02 -6.20
C GLU A 169 29.09 6.19 -5.25
N PHE A 170 28.22 5.94 -4.27
CA PHE A 170 27.81 6.80 -3.16
C PHE A 170 28.02 6.04 -1.84
N GLN A 171 29.20 6.26 -1.26
CA GLN A 171 29.71 5.44 -0.17
C GLN A 171 29.59 6.21 1.15
N VAL A 172 28.80 5.70 2.09
CA VAL A 172 28.55 6.30 3.40
C VAL A 172 29.31 5.50 4.45
N PHE A 173 30.10 6.16 5.31
CA PHE A 173 30.90 5.53 6.36
C PHE A 173 30.54 6.10 7.73
N GLY A 174 30.68 5.27 8.77
CA GLY A 174 30.32 5.58 10.15
C GLY A 174 29.91 4.32 10.92
N ALA A 175 29.13 4.49 12.00
CA ALA A 175 28.69 3.38 12.84
C ALA A 175 27.17 3.38 13.04
N LEU A 176 26.54 2.21 12.99
CA LEU A 176 25.14 2.03 13.41
C LEU A 176 25.02 2.30 14.92
N THR A 177 23.91 2.89 15.35
CA THR A 177 23.61 3.14 16.77
C THR A 177 22.50 2.21 17.25
N ASP A 178 22.72 1.55 18.39
CA ASP A 178 21.74 0.63 18.97
C ASP A 178 20.49 1.39 19.45
N ALA A 179 19.31 0.93 19.04
CA ALA A 179 18.01 1.55 19.34
C ALA A 179 17.55 1.39 20.81
N SER A 180 18.48 1.22 21.75
CA SER A 180 18.22 0.91 23.17
C SER A 180 18.45 2.07 24.15
N ALA A 181 18.91 3.23 23.66
CA ALA A 181 19.18 4.41 24.50
C ALA A 181 18.03 5.43 24.45
N THR A 182 17.07 5.31 25.37
CA THR A 182 16.03 6.33 25.60
C THR A 182 16.68 7.67 26.00
N PRO A 183 16.41 8.79 25.30
CA PRO A 183 16.85 10.11 25.76
C PRO A 183 16.22 10.44 27.13
N GLY A 184 17.07 10.71 28.13
CA GLY A 184 16.64 10.95 29.49
C GLY A 184 15.84 12.25 29.66
N ALA A 185 14.93 12.24 30.63
CA ALA A 185 14.13 13.42 31.00
C ALA A 185 15.03 14.62 31.38
N PRO A 186 14.73 15.86 30.92
CA PRO A 186 15.44 17.05 31.37
C PRO A 186 15.22 17.29 32.87
N GLN A 187 16.29 17.25 33.67
CA GLN A 187 16.22 17.71 35.05
C GLN A 187 16.10 19.24 35.11
N THR A 188 15.32 19.70 36.07
CA THR A 188 15.07 21.12 36.35
C THR A 188 16.24 21.79 37.07
N SER A 189 16.64 22.99 36.65
CA SER A 189 17.36 23.93 37.52
C SER A 189 17.14 25.40 37.16
N GLY A 190 16.72 26.20 38.14
CA GLY A 190 17.25 27.57 38.30
C GLY A 190 16.57 28.70 37.53
N ALA A 191 15.50 29.23 38.11
CA ALA A 191 14.84 30.51 37.87
C ALA A 191 15.70 31.72 37.39
N ALA A 192 15.08 32.56 36.56
CA ALA A 192 14.98 34.00 36.83
C ALA A 192 13.73 34.62 36.16
N SER A 193 13.08 35.58 36.84
CA SER A 193 11.77 36.15 36.52
C SER A 193 11.81 37.25 35.44
N GLY A 194 10.75 37.37 34.64
CA GLY A 194 10.55 38.51 33.73
C GLY A 194 9.25 38.46 32.93
N THR A 195 8.22 39.19 33.38
CA THR A 195 6.89 39.30 32.75
C THR A 195 6.42 40.76 32.85
N PRO A 196 5.46 41.22 32.04
CA PRO A 196 5.50 41.39 30.58
C PRO A 196 5.42 42.89 30.20
N SER A 197 5.44 43.21 28.90
CA SER A 197 4.77 44.41 28.39
C SER A 197 4.18 44.19 27.00
N ALA A 198 3.19 45.01 26.64
CA ALA A 198 2.10 44.60 25.75
C ALA A 198 1.99 45.40 24.44
N SER A 199 1.00 44.99 23.62
CA SER A 199 0.29 45.82 22.62
C SER A 199 1.03 46.17 21.31
N SER A 200 0.57 45.60 20.19
CA SER A 200 -0.37 46.33 19.30
C SER A 200 -0.88 45.50 18.10
N THR A 201 -2.15 45.73 17.75
CA THR A 201 -2.86 45.34 16.50
C THR A 201 -4.09 46.27 16.39
N PRO A 202 -4.79 46.37 15.24
CA PRO A 202 -4.42 46.12 13.84
C PRO A 202 -4.71 47.36 12.93
N GLY A 203 -4.43 47.27 11.63
CA GLY A 203 -4.85 48.27 10.63
C GLY A 203 -5.04 47.65 9.23
N PRO A 204 -6.13 47.92 8.50
CA PRO A 204 -6.53 47.10 7.34
C PRO A 204 -6.12 47.68 5.97
N SER A 205 -5.98 46.80 4.98
CA SER A 205 -6.20 47.15 3.57
C SER A 205 -6.76 45.95 2.80
N SER A 206 -7.82 46.19 2.03
CA SER A 206 -8.51 45.21 1.19
C SER A 206 -8.15 45.44 -0.30
N PRO A 207 -8.45 44.48 -1.20
CA PRO A 207 -7.51 44.12 -2.27
C PRO A 207 -7.67 44.92 -3.57
N SER A 208 -6.58 44.98 -4.35
CA SER A 208 -6.65 45.21 -5.80
C SER A 208 -6.47 43.89 -6.53
N GLN A 209 -7.44 43.56 -7.40
CA GLN A 209 -7.36 42.38 -8.25
C GLN A 209 -6.32 42.60 -9.35
N SER A 210 -5.45 41.63 -9.56
CA SER A 210 -4.80 41.42 -10.86
C SER A 210 -4.68 39.92 -11.11
N HIS A 211 -5.19 39.46 -12.26
CA HIS A 211 -4.98 38.10 -12.72
C HIS A 211 -3.53 37.95 -13.23
N PRO A 212 -2.86 36.83 -12.94
CA PRO A 212 -1.84 36.27 -13.82
C PRO A 212 -2.42 35.04 -14.52
N ALA A 213 -2.69 35.17 -15.82
CA ALA A 213 -2.71 34.00 -16.69
C ALA A 213 -1.26 33.48 -16.82
N GLY A 214 -1.08 32.16 -16.70
CA GLY A 214 0.23 31.50 -16.89
C GLY A 214 0.68 30.69 -15.69
N HIS A 215 0.18 29.45 -15.57
CA HIS A 215 0.89 28.43 -14.82
C HIS A 215 2.15 28.03 -15.60
N GLY A 216 3.27 28.67 -15.26
CA GLY A 216 4.58 28.10 -15.57
C GLY A 216 4.72 26.75 -14.87
N THR A 217 5.14 25.73 -15.62
CA THR A 217 5.28 24.36 -15.12
C THR A 217 6.43 24.27 -14.12
N VAL A 218 6.13 24.47 -12.84
CA VAL A 218 7.00 24.03 -11.75
C VAL A 218 7.01 22.50 -11.79
N ALA A 219 8.17 21.89 -12.05
CA ALA A 219 8.29 20.44 -11.92
C ALA A 219 8.08 20.06 -10.45
N PRO A 220 7.24 19.05 -10.17
CA PRO A 220 6.85 18.75 -8.80
C PRO A 220 8.03 18.28 -7.95
N SER A 221 7.96 18.62 -6.67
CA SER A 221 8.94 18.23 -5.66
C SER A 221 8.81 16.74 -5.32
N PRO A 222 9.90 16.06 -4.94
CA PRO A 222 9.85 14.74 -4.30
C PRO A 222 8.98 14.69 -3.03
N ALA A 223 8.69 15.83 -2.40
CA ALA A 223 7.77 15.94 -1.26
C ALA A 223 6.28 15.93 -1.66
N ASP A 224 5.97 16.11 -2.95
CA ASP A 224 4.61 16.13 -3.50
C ASP A 224 4.14 14.70 -3.87
N TYR A 225 5.03 13.71 -3.78
CA TYR A 225 4.70 12.29 -3.90
C TYR A 225 4.36 11.72 -2.53
N VAL A 226 3.22 11.05 -2.40
CA VAL A 226 2.85 10.37 -1.15
C VAL A 226 3.18 8.90 -1.29
N LEU A 227 4.13 8.41 -0.51
CA LEU A 227 4.57 7.01 -0.54
C LEU A 227 3.66 6.11 0.28
N ALA A 228 3.50 4.87 -0.14
CA ALA A 228 2.87 3.83 0.65
C ALA A 228 3.79 3.41 1.81
N GLU A 229 3.24 3.30 3.02
CA GLU A 229 3.97 2.78 4.19
C GLU A 229 4.53 1.37 3.95
N ARG A 230 3.86 0.59 3.10
CA ARG A 230 4.25 -0.76 2.70
C ARG A 230 4.22 -0.89 1.17
N PRO A 231 5.27 -0.45 0.46
CA PRO A 231 5.37 -0.59 -0.98
C PRO A 231 5.35 -2.07 -1.40
N VAL A 232 4.68 -2.36 -2.51
CA VAL A 232 4.58 -3.67 -3.13
C VAL A 232 5.58 -3.72 -4.30
N THR A 233 6.83 -4.05 -3.98
CA THR A 233 7.94 -4.11 -4.95
C THR A 233 8.18 -5.52 -5.49
N GLY A 234 8.95 -5.65 -6.57
CA GLY A 234 9.35 -6.94 -7.15
C GLY A 234 8.23 -7.73 -7.84
N VAL A 235 7.05 -7.15 -8.03
CA VAL A 235 5.93 -7.82 -8.70
C VAL A 235 6.19 -7.89 -10.21
N THR A 236 6.11 -9.09 -10.76
CA THR A 236 5.93 -9.31 -12.20
C THR A 236 4.42 -9.33 -12.49
N PRO A 237 3.92 -8.55 -13.47
CA PRO A 237 2.49 -8.59 -13.82
C PRO A 237 2.03 -10.01 -14.18
N SER A 238 0.86 -10.42 -13.70
CA SER A 238 0.36 -11.76 -13.97
C SER A 238 -0.01 -11.94 -15.44
N THR A 239 0.47 -13.03 -16.04
CA THR A 239 0.07 -13.51 -17.36
C THR A 239 -0.91 -14.70 -17.28
N ALA A 240 -1.41 -15.02 -16.08
CA ALA A 240 -2.35 -16.12 -15.91
C ALA A 240 -3.71 -15.83 -16.56
N ASN A 241 -4.43 -16.89 -16.89
CA ASN A 241 -5.77 -16.82 -17.46
C ASN A 241 -6.69 -17.76 -16.67
N PRO A 242 -7.18 -17.33 -15.48
CA PRO A 242 -8.09 -18.13 -14.67
C PRO A 242 -9.40 -18.44 -15.42
N PRO A 243 -10.17 -19.46 -14.99
CA PRO A 243 -11.45 -19.81 -15.60
C PRO A 243 -12.37 -18.60 -15.71
N ARG A 244 -13.08 -18.47 -16.85
CA ARG A 244 -14.00 -17.34 -17.05
C ARG A 244 -15.07 -17.31 -15.95
N ARG A 245 -15.22 -16.14 -15.34
CA ARG A 245 -16.29 -15.78 -14.41
C ARG A 245 -16.96 -14.51 -14.91
N ASP A 246 -18.29 -14.53 -14.98
CA ASP A 246 -19.09 -13.40 -15.45
C ASP A 246 -19.01 -12.20 -14.49
N HIS A 247 -18.83 -12.49 -13.20
CA HIS A 247 -18.69 -11.52 -12.12
C HIS A 247 -17.40 -11.74 -11.34
N ARG A 248 -16.91 -10.68 -10.69
CA ARG A 248 -15.65 -10.62 -9.93
C ARG A 248 -15.61 -9.29 -9.17
N GLU A 249 -16.66 -9.07 -8.39
CA GLU A 249 -17.04 -7.76 -7.89
C GLU A 249 -17.77 -7.80 -6.54
N PHE A 250 -17.69 -6.70 -5.79
CA PHE A 250 -18.58 -6.38 -4.67
C PHE A 250 -19.04 -4.92 -4.76
N GLN A 251 -20.05 -4.54 -3.97
CA GLN A 251 -20.68 -3.20 -4.01
C GLN A 251 -20.51 -2.48 -2.67
N ALA A 252 -19.80 -1.34 -2.60
CA ALA A 252 -19.68 -0.58 -1.33
C ALA A 252 -21.03 0.04 -0.89
N ASN A 253 -21.83 0.47 -1.87
CA ASN A 253 -23.16 1.08 -1.70
C ASN A 253 -23.22 2.22 -0.67
N CYS A 254 -22.91 3.44 -1.10
CA CYS A 254 -22.82 4.62 -0.25
C CYS A 254 -23.85 5.68 -0.63
N ALA A 255 -24.45 6.35 0.35
CA ALA A 255 -25.36 7.47 0.10
C ALA A 255 -24.63 8.82 0.05
N VAL A 256 -25.28 9.87 -0.42
CA VAL A 256 -24.76 11.24 -0.31
C VAL A 256 -24.64 11.63 1.16
N SER A 257 -23.50 12.18 1.57
CA SER A 257 -23.30 12.76 2.89
C SER A 257 -23.62 14.26 2.90
N HIS A 258 -22.98 15.02 2.00
CA HIS A 258 -23.03 16.48 1.97
C HIS A 258 -22.46 17.02 0.63
N ARG A 259 -22.35 18.35 0.52
CA ARG A 259 -21.76 19.06 -0.61
C ARG A 259 -20.88 20.20 -0.14
N LEU A 260 -19.77 20.46 -0.83
CA LEU A 260 -18.85 21.58 -0.61
C LEU A 260 -18.17 21.98 -1.93
N GLU A 261 -17.68 23.21 -2.01
CA GLU A 261 -16.78 23.71 -3.07
C GLU A 261 -15.30 23.34 -2.79
N ASP A 262 -15.09 22.14 -2.26
CA ASP A 262 -13.83 21.65 -1.73
C ASP A 262 -13.27 20.51 -2.59
N ASP A 263 -11.94 20.39 -2.64
CA ASP A 263 -11.28 19.18 -3.13
C ASP A 263 -10.04 18.86 -2.25
N PRO A 264 -10.02 17.75 -1.50
CA PRO A 264 -8.89 17.39 -0.65
C PRO A 264 -7.67 16.82 -1.38
N ILE A 265 -7.76 16.53 -2.68
CA ILE A 265 -6.63 16.05 -3.48
C ILE A 265 -6.03 17.25 -4.22
N VAL A 266 -6.78 17.84 -5.16
CA VAL A 266 -6.33 18.90 -6.08
C VAL A 266 -6.14 20.24 -5.37
N PHE A 267 -7.00 20.54 -4.39
CA PHE A 267 -7.01 21.82 -3.67
C PHE A 267 -6.81 21.61 -2.16
N PHE A 268 -5.92 20.69 -1.80
CA PHE A 268 -5.64 20.33 -0.41
C PHE A 268 -5.41 21.56 0.48
N ASN A 269 -6.16 21.61 1.59
CA ASN A 269 -6.21 22.70 2.57
C ASN A 269 -6.61 24.08 2.00
N ARG A 270 -7.41 24.11 0.92
CA ARG A 270 -7.97 25.33 0.32
C ARG A 270 -9.51 25.22 0.20
N PRO A 271 -10.25 25.44 1.29
CA PRO A 271 -11.72 25.39 1.27
C PRO A 271 -12.32 26.39 0.26
N GLY A 272 -13.36 25.99 -0.47
CA GLY A 272 -14.01 26.82 -1.48
C GLY A 272 -13.19 27.10 -2.75
N ALA A 273 -12.07 26.40 -2.97
CA ALA A 273 -11.22 26.59 -4.15
C ALA A 273 -11.61 25.71 -5.35
N SER A 274 -12.49 24.71 -5.15
CA SER A 274 -13.02 23.87 -6.22
C SER A 274 -14.39 24.36 -6.69
N HIS A 275 -14.94 23.68 -7.69
CA HIS A 275 -16.36 23.73 -8.00
C HIS A 275 -17.14 22.85 -7.01
N ASP A 276 -18.46 23.04 -6.90
CA ASP A 276 -19.28 22.26 -5.95
C ASP A 276 -19.25 20.75 -6.26
N HIS A 277 -18.85 19.96 -5.26
CA HIS A 277 -18.81 18.51 -5.30
C HIS A 277 -19.92 17.91 -4.43
N THR A 278 -20.49 16.79 -4.89
CA THR A 278 -21.34 15.91 -4.07
C THR A 278 -20.45 14.84 -3.43
N PHE A 279 -20.38 14.82 -2.09
CA PHE A 279 -19.60 13.88 -1.31
C PHE A 279 -20.43 12.67 -0.87
N MET A 280 -19.78 11.51 -0.81
CA MET A 280 -20.35 10.21 -0.47
C MET A 280 -19.37 9.39 0.35
N GLY A 281 -19.88 8.40 1.09
CA GLY A 281 -19.09 7.61 2.04
C GLY A 281 -18.77 8.44 3.28
N ASN A 282 -17.51 8.84 3.45
CA ASN A 282 -17.06 9.55 4.64
C ASN A 282 -17.80 10.88 4.88
N THR A 283 -18.48 11.00 6.02
CA THR A 283 -19.34 12.14 6.37
C THR A 283 -18.57 13.40 6.79
N THR A 284 -17.24 13.37 6.79
CA THR A 284 -16.37 14.47 7.23
C THR A 284 -15.45 15.00 6.14
N THR A 285 -15.50 14.42 4.93
CA THR A 285 -14.65 14.83 3.79
C THR A 285 -14.81 16.32 3.46
N ASN A 286 -13.72 17.07 3.51
CA ASN A 286 -13.59 18.49 3.18
C ASN A 286 -12.16 18.79 2.69
N ALA A 287 -11.83 20.01 2.28
CA ALA A 287 -10.54 20.34 1.69
C ALA A 287 -9.31 20.01 2.57
N ALA A 288 -9.46 19.93 3.90
CA ALA A 288 -8.37 19.59 4.84
C ALA A 288 -8.32 18.08 5.22
N SER A 289 -8.91 17.20 4.41
CA SER A 289 -8.98 15.76 4.73
C SER A 289 -7.64 15.05 4.66
N THR A 290 -7.34 14.22 5.67
CA THR A 290 -6.11 13.42 5.74
C THR A 290 -6.41 11.99 6.19
N MET A 291 -5.42 11.11 6.07
CA MET A 291 -5.43 9.78 6.69
C MET A 291 -5.57 9.80 8.22
N GLU A 292 -5.45 10.96 8.87
CA GLU A 292 -5.67 11.12 10.31
C GLU A 292 -7.10 11.62 10.63
N SER A 293 -7.69 12.45 9.76
CA SER A 293 -9.04 12.98 9.98
C SER A 293 -10.14 12.01 9.54
N LEU A 294 -9.99 11.40 8.36
CA LEU A 294 -11.03 10.57 7.75
C LEU A 294 -11.41 9.32 8.58
N PRO A 295 -10.48 8.55 9.20
CA PRO A 295 -10.86 7.40 10.02
C PRO A 295 -11.76 7.74 11.22
N ARG A 296 -11.70 8.99 11.70
CA ARG A 296 -12.51 9.48 12.83
C ARG A 296 -13.93 9.86 12.41
N GLY A 297 -14.20 9.94 11.10
CA GLY A 297 -15.50 10.31 10.53
C GLY A 297 -16.56 9.20 10.59
N GLY A 298 -17.82 9.60 10.40
CA GLY A 298 -18.90 8.68 10.06
C GLY A 298 -18.78 8.19 8.61
N THR A 299 -19.64 7.24 8.22
CA THR A 299 -19.78 6.82 6.82
C THR A 299 -21.26 6.63 6.46
N THR A 300 -21.60 6.92 5.20
CA THR A 300 -22.89 6.62 4.58
C THR A 300 -22.87 5.32 3.75
N CYS A 301 -21.74 4.62 3.70
CA CYS A 301 -21.61 3.30 3.09
C CYS A 301 -22.30 2.22 3.93
N ARG A 302 -22.77 1.15 3.27
CA ARG A 302 -23.38 0.01 3.97
C ARG A 302 -22.41 -0.71 4.90
N VAL A 303 -21.12 -0.69 4.58
CA VAL A 303 -20.05 -1.30 5.39
C VAL A 303 -19.48 -0.23 6.32
N PRO A 304 -19.59 -0.35 7.66
CA PRO A 304 -19.06 0.66 8.59
C PRO A 304 -17.55 0.84 8.52
N GLY A 305 -16.83 -0.20 8.07
CA GLY A 305 -15.39 -0.19 7.80
C GLY A 305 -14.98 0.60 6.56
N ASP A 306 -15.90 1.03 5.69
CA ASP A 306 -15.55 1.94 4.60
C ASP A 306 -15.62 3.40 5.09
N LYS A 307 -14.46 3.95 5.49
CA LYS A 307 -14.31 5.38 5.81
C LYS A 307 -13.78 6.20 4.63
N SER A 308 -13.83 5.66 3.42
CA SER A 308 -13.25 6.33 2.24
C SER A 308 -14.05 7.56 1.83
N GLY A 309 -13.34 8.56 1.31
CA GLY A 309 -13.96 9.69 0.63
C GLY A 309 -14.23 9.34 -0.83
N TYR A 310 -15.46 9.59 -1.29
CA TYR A 310 -15.85 9.51 -2.69
C TYR A 310 -16.55 10.82 -3.07
N TRP A 311 -16.13 11.50 -4.13
CA TRP A 311 -16.83 12.70 -4.59
C TRP A 311 -16.81 12.82 -6.12
N MET A 312 -17.74 13.64 -6.61
CA MET A 312 -17.96 13.90 -8.02
C MET A 312 -18.59 15.29 -8.20
N PRO A 313 -18.52 15.90 -9.39
CA PRO A 313 -19.25 17.11 -9.71
C PRO A 313 -20.74 16.96 -9.41
N THR A 314 -21.26 17.92 -8.66
CA THR A 314 -22.67 18.06 -8.40
C THR A 314 -23.46 18.16 -9.71
N LEU A 315 -24.60 17.47 -9.78
CA LEU A 315 -25.57 17.70 -10.84
C LEU A 315 -26.49 18.87 -10.46
N LEU A 316 -26.78 19.73 -11.43
CA LEU A 316 -27.65 20.89 -11.31
C LEU A 316 -28.73 20.83 -12.38
N ASN A 317 -29.94 21.24 -12.02
CA ASN A 317 -30.98 21.61 -12.99
C ASN A 317 -31.15 23.14 -12.89
N GLY A 318 -30.64 23.86 -13.89
CA GLY A 318 -30.44 25.31 -13.84
C GLY A 318 -29.39 25.67 -12.79
N ASN A 319 -29.86 26.21 -11.66
CA ASN A 319 -29.05 26.49 -10.46
C ASN A 319 -29.43 25.62 -9.25
N THR A 320 -30.40 24.71 -9.40
CA THR A 320 -30.89 23.88 -8.30
C THR A 320 -30.09 22.58 -8.18
N PRO A 321 -29.49 22.29 -7.01
CA PRO A 321 -28.95 20.98 -6.65
C PRO A 321 -29.87 19.80 -6.99
N VAL A 322 -29.35 18.85 -7.76
CA VAL A 322 -29.93 17.51 -7.90
C VAL A 322 -28.94 16.52 -7.31
N VAL A 323 -29.30 15.90 -6.19
CA VAL A 323 -28.47 14.88 -5.52
C VAL A 323 -29.06 13.48 -5.72
N PRO A 324 -28.22 12.42 -5.83
CA PRO A 324 -28.70 11.05 -5.80
C PRO A 324 -29.48 10.72 -4.52
N ARG A 325 -30.45 9.79 -4.61
CA ARG A 325 -31.32 9.41 -3.48
C ARG A 325 -30.96 8.02 -2.96
N GLY A 326 -30.64 7.93 -1.67
CA GLY A 326 -30.25 6.68 -1.02
C GLY A 326 -28.87 6.18 -1.48
N PRO A 327 -28.48 4.94 -1.10
CA PRO A 327 -27.20 4.36 -1.49
C PRO A 327 -27.09 4.20 -3.01
N GLN A 328 -26.02 4.74 -3.59
CA GLN A 328 -25.64 4.56 -4.99
C GLN A 328 -24.60 3.44 -5.11
N VAL A 329 -24.56 2.79 -6.27
CA VAL A 329 -23.70 1.62 -6.44
C VAL A 329 -22.29 2.07 -6.84
N ILE A 330 -21.37 1.91 -5.90
CA ILE A 330 -19.93 1.99 -6.14
C ILE A 330 -19.44 0.54 -6.17
N TYR A 331 -19.09 0.05 -7.36
CA TYR A 331 -18.55 -1.30 -7.51
C TYR A 331 -17.05 -1.30 -7.29
N TYR A 332 -16.56 -2.39 -6.69
CA TYR A 332 -15.15 -2.78 -6.68
C TYR A 332 -15.02 -4.05 -7.51
N LYS A 333 -14.42 -3.97 -8.70
CA LYS A 333 -14.33 -5.08 -9.67
C LYS A 333 -12.88 -5.45 -9.99
N SER A 334 -12.64 -6.57 -10.67
CA SER A 334 -11.36 -6.78 -11.37
C SER A 334 -11.36 -6.17 -12.77
N GLY A 335 -10.55 -5.13 -12.98
CA GLY A 335 -10.24 -4.58 -14.30
C GLY A 335 -9.26 -5.44 -15.13
N VAL A 336 -8.51 -6.33 -14.47
CA VAL A 336 -7.61 -7.30 -15.13
C VAL A 336 -8.31 -8.63 -15.42
N ARG A 337 -7.69 -9.40 -16.33
CA ARG A 337 -8.07 -10.76 -16.72
C ARG A 337 -7.78 -11.77 -15.61
N ASP A 338 -6.58 -11.70 -15.03
CA ASP A 338 -6.25 -12.48 -13.83
C ASP A 338 -6.80 -11.81 -12.57
N TYR A 339 -8.09 -11.99 -12.35
CA TYR A 339 -8.79 -11.50 -11.18
C TYR A 339 -8.31 -12.13 -9.86
N THR A 340 -7.56 -13.26 -9.92
CA THR A 340 -6.98 -13.89 -8.72
C THR A 340 -5.74 -13.15 -8.21
N SER A 341 -5.12 -12.31 -9.06
CA SER A 341 -3.95 -11.49 -8.70
C SER A 341 -4.29 -10.14 -8.03
N VAL A 342 -5.56 -9.73 -8.06
CA VAL A 342 -6.01 -8.43 -7.54
C VAL A 342 -5.78 -8.34 -6.03
N ARG A 343 -5.02 -7.34 -5.60
CA ARG A 343 -4.76 -7.02 -4.20
C ARG A 343 -5.73 -5.96 -3.69
N PRO A 344 -5.97 -5.84 -2.37
CA PRO A 344 -6.63 -4.69 -1.78
C PRO A 344 -5.88 -3.38 -2.08
N PHE A 345 -6.59 -2.26 -2.13
CA PHE A 345 -5.94 -0.95 -2.14
C PHE A 345 -5.15 -0.73 -0.82
N PRO A 346 -3.93 -0.18 -0.88
CA PRO A 346 -3.21 0.23 0.32
C PRO A 346 -3.92 1.44 0.97
N PRO A 347 -3.92 1.56 2.31
CA PRO A 347 -4.51 2.70 3.01
C PRO A 347 -3.96 4.02 2.48
N GLY A 348 -4.84 4.99 2.25
CA GLY A 348 -4.48 6.34 1.83
C GLY A 348 -4.21 6.56 0.34
N LEU A 349 -4.31 5.50 -0.49
CA LEU A 349 -4.31 5.63 -1.95
C LEU A 349 -5.42 6.58 -2.38
N ARG A 350 -5.10 7.56 -3.23
CA ARG A 350 -6.06 8.51 -3.77
C ARG A 350 -5.74 8.88 -5.21
N PHE A 351 -6.77 9.06 -6.03
CA PHE A 351 -6.62 9.35 -7.45
C PHE A 351 -7.89 9.97 -8.03
N LEU A 352 -7.74 10.61 -9.20
CA LEU A 352 -8.85 11.10 -10.01
C LEU A 352 -9.19 10.15 -11.17
N VAL A 353 -10.44 10.20 -11.59
CA VAL A 353 -10.96 9.49 -12.76
C VAL A 353 -11.69 10.48 -13.65
N GLY A 354 -11.08 10.85 -14.78
CA GLY A 354 -11.59 11.91 -15.67
C GLY A 354 -10.98 13.28 -15.37
N SER A 355 -11.61 14.34 -15.88
CA SER A 355 -11.21 15.73 -15.60
C SER A 355 -12.37 16.71 -15.89
N PRO A 356 -12.51 17.82 -15.15
CA PRO A 356 -13.45 18.89 -15.49
C PRO A 356 -13.16 19.52 -16.88
N MET A 357 -11.91 19.43 -17.36
CA MET A 357 -11.48 19.98 -18.66
C MET A 357 -11.64 19.00 -19.83
N THR A 358 -12.20 17.81 -19.59
CA THR A 358 -12.42 16.78 -20.62
C THR A 358 -13.32 17.31 -21.73
N THR A 359 -12.96 17.07 -22.99
CA THR A 359 -13.82 17.34 -24.15
C THR A 359 -14.69 16.13 -24.49
N ALA A 360 -15.81 16.31 -25.19
CA ALA A 360 -16.69 15.22 -25.62
C ALA A 360 -15.94 14.05 -26.31
N ALA A 361 -15.02 14.35 -27.23
CA ALA A 361 -14.23 13.34 -27.93
C ALA A 361 -13.24 12.60 -27.01
N GLN A 362 -12.67 13.28 -26.00
CA GLN A 362 -11.83 12.64 -24.98
C GLN A 362 -12.65 11.77 -24.03
N PHE A 363 -13.87 12.18 -23.69
CA PHE A 363 -14.77 11.38 -22.86
C PHE A 363 -15.17 10.09 -23.58
N GLU A 364 -15.60 10.17 -24.84
CA GLU A 364 -15.99 9.02 -25.67
C GLU A 364 -14.83 8.03 -25.92
N SER A 365 -13.60 8.52 -26.08
CA SER A 365 -12.41 7.69 -26.31
C SER A 365 -11.68 7.25 -25.03
N SER A 366 -12.16 7.66 -23.85
CA SER A 366 -11.50 7.34 -22.58
C SER A 366 -11.66 5.86 -22.20
N PRO A 367 -10.62 5.19 -21.70
CA PRO A 367 -10.77 3.88 -21.05
C PRO A 367 -11.72 3.88 -19.84
N ALA A 368 -12.03 5.06 -19.28
CA ALA A 368 -13.02 5.25 -18.22
C ALA A 368 -14.47 5.12 -18.72
N TYR A 369 -14.71 5.30 -20.03
CA TYR A 369 -16.03 5.29 -20.64
C TYR A 369 -16.54 3.85 -20.79
N GLN A 370 -17.64 3.54 -20.10
CA GLN A 370 -18.28 2.22 -20.15
C GLN A 370 -19.63 2.28 -20.89
N LYS A 371 -20.57 3.09 -20.37
CA LYS A 371 -21.87 3.41 -20.97
C LYS A 371 -22.20 4.89 -21.05
N GLY A 372 -21.27 5.76 -20.64
CA GLY A 372 -21.51 7.20 -20.57
C GLY A 372 -22.77 7.50 -19.75
N TRP A 373 -23.62 8.37 -20.29
CA TRP A 373 -24.90 8.76 -19.70
C TRP A 373 -26.05 7.87 -20.21
N GLU A 374 -26.91 7.43 -19.28
CA GLU A 374 -28.11 6.63 -19.53
C GLU A 374 -29.35 7.35 -18.98
N CYS A 375 -30.45 7.38 -19.74
CA CYS A 375 -31.78 7.67 -19.18
C CYS A 375 -32.88 6.87 -19.89
N GLY A 376 -33.59 6.04 -19.12
CA GLY A 376 -34.63 5.15 -19.64
C GLY A 376 -34.06 4.21 -20.70
N ASN A 377 -34.54 4.33 -21.94
CA ASN A 377 -34.06 3.55 -23.10
C ASN A 377 -32.94 4.25 -23.89
N SER A 378 -32.47 5.42 -23.46
CA SER A 378 -31.29 6.09 -24.01
C SER A 378 -30.05 5.67 -23.21
N TYR A 379 -28.98 5.28 -23.88
CA TYR A 379 -27.75 4.74 -23.32
C TYR A 379 -26.57 5.03 -24.26
N ASP A 380 -25.33 4.84 -23.80
CA ASP A 380 -24.11 5.13 -24.58
C ASP A 380 -24.01 6.60 -25.03
N ASN A 381 -24.46 7.56 -24.19
CA ASN A 381 -24.39 8.99 -24.52
C ASN A 381 -23.12 9.66 -23.95
N VAL A 382 -22.47 10.48 -24.76
CA VAL A 382 -21.27 11.27 -24.39
C VAL A 382 -21.62 12.51 -23.53
N ASP A 383 -22.85 13.01 -23.64
CA ASP A 383 -23.39 14.13 -22.87
C ASP A 383 -24.83 13.80 -22.44
N PHE A 384 -25.48 14.68 -21.67
CA PHE A 384 -26.86 14.51 -21.24
C PHE A 384 -27.82 14.35 -22.44
N PRO A 385 -28.66 13.30 -22.48
CA PRO A 385 -29.73 13.20 -23.48
C PRO A 385 -30.64 14.43 -23.40
N ALA A 386 -31.06 14.98 -24.55
CA ALA A 386 -31.88 16.22 -24.57
C ALA A 386 -33.21 16.12 -23.81
N ASN A 387 -33.78 14.91 -23.72
CA ASN A 387 -34.96 14.61 -22.92
C ASN A 387 -34.79 13.24 -22.24
N CYS A 388 -35.22 13.16 -20.99
CA CYS A 388 -35.12 11.96 -20.15
C CYS A 388 -36.56 11.56 -19.74
N PRO A 389 -37.06 10.32 -20.00
CA PRO A 389 -38.48 9.99 -19.80
C PRO A 389 -38.99 10.31 -18.39
N ALA A 390 -40.15 10.97 -18.29
CA ALA A 390 -40.70 11.44 -17.02
C ALA A 390 -40.84 10.30 -15.99
N GLY A 391 -40.33 10.53 -14.78
CA GLY A 391 -40.32 9.52 -13.70
C GLY A 391 -39.16 8.52 -13.75
N SER A 392 -38.32 8.56 -14.79
CA SER A 392 -37.04 7.83 -14.81
C SER A 392 -35.91 8.64 -14.14
N GLN A 393 -34.70 8.10 -14.17
CA GLN A 393 -33.49 8.72 -13.62
C GLN A 393 -32.46 8.91 -14.73
N LEU A 394 -31.69 9.99 -14.63
CA LEU A 394 -30.43 10.14 -15.34
C LEU A 394 -29.36 9.34 -14.58
N ASN A 395 -28.55 8.54 -15.29
CA ASN A 395 -27.49 7.73 -14.71
C ASN A 395 -26.17 7.94 -15.47
N VAL A 396 -25.05 7.64 -14.81
CA VAL A 396 -23.73 7.57 -15.47
C VAL A 396 -22.99 6.31 -15.03
N ARG A 397 -22.16 5.75 -15.93
CA ARG A 397 -21.19 4.70 -15.59
C ARG A 397 -19.78 5.05 -16.06
N MET A 398 -18.86 5.16 -15.11
CA MET A 398 -17.46 5.48 -15.36
C MET A 398 -16.56 4.63 -14.46
N GLN A 399 -15.51 4.05 -15.04
CA GLN A 399 -14.60 3.12 -14.38
C GLN A 399 -13.19 3.70 -14.18
N ALA A 400 -12.57 3.35 -13.06
CA ALA A 400 -11.24 3.80 -12.66
C ALA A 400 -10.12 3.03 -13.36
N PRO A 401 -8.88 3.56 -13.32
CA PRO A 401 -7.68 2.75 -13.51
C PRO A 401 -7.59 1.62 -12.45
N SER A 402 -6.80 0.57 -12.69
CA SER A 402 -6.72 -0.59 -11.77
C SER A 402 -5.36 -1.29 -11.71
N CYS A 403 -4.32 -0.64 -12.24
CA CYS A 403 -2.94 -1.09 -12.18
C CYS A 403 -2.11 -0.04 -11.47
N TRP A 404 -1.60 -0.37 -10.29
CA TRP A 404 -0.86 0.52 -9.40
C TRP A 404 0.66 0.28 -9.53
N ASP A 405 1.46 1.34 -9.38
CA ASP A 405 2.93 1.28 -9.43
C ASP A 405 3.58 0.53 -8.25
N GLY A 406 2.80 0.24 -7.21
CA GLY A 406 3.26 -0.46 -6.01
C GLY A 406 4.01 0.43 -5.02
N ARG A 407 4.08 1.75 -5.24
CA ARG A 407 4.94 2.67 -4.46
C ARG A 407 4.22 3.91 -3.97
N HIS A 408 3.43 4.58 -4.81
CA HIS A 408 2.87 5.90 -4.48
C HIS A 408 1.36 5.81 -4.20
N LEU A 409 0.93 6.25 -3.02
CA LEU A 409 -0.47 6.47 -2.68
C LEU A 409 -1.06 7.70 -3.38
N ASP A 410 -0.20 8.62 -3.80
CA ASP A 410 -0.56 9.82 -4.56
C ASP A 410 0.67 10.30 -5.35
N THR A 411 0.44 10.91 -6.51
CA THR A 411 1.47 11.58 -7.31
C THR A 411 1.16 13.06 -7.42
N PRO A 412 2.11 13.90 -7.82
CA PRO A 412 1.87 15.35 -7.89
C PRO A 412 0.87 15.78 -8.99
N ASP A 413 0.59 14.88 -9.94
CA ASP A 413 -0.49 15.01 -10.92
C ASP A 413 -1.75 14.22 -10.52
N HIS A 414 -1.70 13.53 -9.38
CA HIS A 414 -2.74 12.70 -8.77
C HIS A 414 -3.30 11.57 -9.64
N VAL A 415 -2.64 11.24 -10.76
CA VAL A 415 -3.11 10.22 -11.72
C VAL A 415 -2.02 9.27 -12.22
N SER A 416 -0.76 9.68 -12.27
CA SER A 416 0.30 8.88 -12.92
C SER A 416 0.71 7.61 -12.18
N HIS A 417 0.38 7.43 -10.90
CA HIS A 417 0.68 6.21 -10.13
C HIS A 417 -0.32 5.06 -10.33
N ILE A 418 -1.44 5.30 -11.02
CA ILE A 418 -2.45 4.27 -11.28
C ILE A 418 -3.00 4.37 -12.72
N VAL A 419 -2.85 3.29 -13.48
CA VAL A 419 -3.15 3.25 -14.93
C VAL A 419 -4.15 2.16 -15.31
N TYR A 420 -4.72 2.28 -16.50
CA TYR A 420 -5.61 1.27 -17.05
C TYR A 420 -4.82 0.05 -17.51
N PRO A 421 -5.38 -1.17 -17.34
CA PRO A 421 -4.75 -2.39 -17.83
C PRO A 421 -4.71 -2.41 -19.37
N VAL A 422 -3.58 -2.82 -19.92
CA VAL A 422 -3.37 -2.96 -21.37
C VAL A 422 -3.65 -4.42 -21.76
N ASN A 423 -4.56 -4.64 -22.71
CA ASN A 423 -5.01 -5.98 -23.14
C ASN A 423 -5.53 -6.87 -21.98
N GLY A 424 -6.02 -6.26 -20.90
CA GLY A 424 -6.50 -6.93 -19.69
C GLY A 424 -5.40 -7.40 -18.74
N ALA A 425 -4.17 -6.90 -18.85
CA ALA A 425 -3.09 -7.13 -17.90
C ALA A 425 -2.46 -5.80 -17.48
N CYS A 426 -1.82 -5.77 -16.31
CA CYS A 426 -1.10 -4.58 -15.87
C CYS A 426 0.25 -4.44 -16.59
N PRO A 427 0.67 -3.21 -16.96
CA PRO A 427 1.99 -2.98 -17.54
C PRO A 427 3.09 -3.14 -16.49
N THR A 428 4.33 -3.35 -16.92
CA THR A 428 5.49 -3.49 -16.01
C THR A 428 5.80 -2.24 -15.20
N SER A 429 5.42 -1.05 -15.68
CA SER A 429 5.49 0.20 -14.91
C SER A 429 4.49 0.26 -13.77
N HIS A 430 3.39 -0.49 -13.84
CA HIS A 430 2.30 -0.50 -12.86
C HIS A 430 1.89 -1.92 -12.49
N PRO A 431 2.80 -2.74 -11.94
CA PRO A 431 2.66 -4.19 -11.95
C PRO A 431 1.61 -4.72 -10.96
N VAL A 432 1.07 -3.87 -10.08
CA VAL A 432 0.20 -4.29 -8.97
C VAL A 432 -1.26 -4.13 -9.36
N ALA A 433 -1.93 -5.24 -9.69
CA ALA A 433 -3.37 -5.25 -9.89
C ALA A 433 -4.10 -4.92 -8.58
N VAL A 434 -4.98 -3.92 -8.63
CA VAL A 434 -5.84 -3.44 -7.53
C VAL A 434 -7.30 -3.41 -8.01
N PRO A 435 -8.32 -3.15 -7.16
CA PRO A 435 -9.70 -3.13 -7.61
C PRO A 435 -9.91 -1.98 -8.60
N MET A 436 -10.77 -2.22 -9.57
CA MET A 436 -11.32 -1.19 -10.45
C MET A 436 -12.59 -0.65 -9.79
N ILE A 437 -12.57 0.61 -9.36
CA ILE A 437 -13.79 1.29 -8.93
C ILE A 437 -14.64 1.56 -10.17
N GLU A 438 -15.95 1.32 -10.10
CA GLU A 438 -16.92 1.79 -11.11
C GLU A 438 -18.04 2.54 -10.39
N PHE A 439 -18.17 3.83 -10.69
CA PHE A 439 -19.29 4.64 -10.23
C PHE A 439 -20.50 4.35 -11.12
N LYS A 440 -21.59 3.89 -10.50
CA LYS A 440 -22.92 3.83 -11.12
C LYS A 440 -23.88 4.70 -10.31
N MET A 441 -23.99 5.96 -10.73
CA MET A 441 -24.71 7.02 -10.01
C MET A 441 -26.04 7.32 -10.70
N ALA A 442 -27.11 7.53 -9.92
CA ALA A 442 -28.46 7.76 -10.41
C ALA A 442 -29.11 9.01 -9.79
N TRP A 443 -29.44 9.99 -10.62
CA TRP A 443 -30.06 11.25 -10.22
C TRP A 443 -31.57 11.26 -10.50
N PRO A 444 -32.41 11.74 -9.57
CA PRO A 444 -33.86 11.83 -9.73
C PRO A 444 -34.27 13.05 -10.59
N VAL A 445 -33.75 13.14 -11.81
CA VAL A 445 -34.10 14.17 -12.80
C VAL A 445 -34.60 13.51 -14.08
N SER A 446 -35.67 14.07 -14.64
CA SER A 446 -36.29 13.67 -15.90
C SER A 446 -37.10 14.84 -16.48
N GLY A 447 -37.59 14.69 -17.70
CA GLY A 447 -38.21 15.74 -18.52
C GLY A 447 -37.21 16.38 -19.47
N ASP A 448 -37.37 17.68 -19.69
CA ASP A 448 -36.42 18.51 -20.42
C ASP A 448 -35.08 18.58 -19.67
N MET A 449 -34.00 18.25 -20.37
CA MET A 449 -32.64 18.23 -19.84
C MET A 449 -31.82 19.44 -20.29
N SER A 450 -32.43 20.42 -21.00
CA SER A 450 -31.75 21.61 -21.53
C SER A 450 -30.99 22.42 -20.47
N GLN A 451 -31.51 22.44 -19.24
CA GLN A 451 -30.93 23.13 -18.08
C GLN A 451 -30.06 22.21 -17.21
N VAL A 452 -29.94 20.92 -17.53
CA VAL A 452 -29.15 19.96 -16.74
C VAL A 452 -27.67 20.09 -17.09
N ARG A 453 -26.86 20.24 -16.04
CA ARG A 453 -25.41 20.44 -16.12
C ARG A 453 -24.72 19.88 -14.88
N LEU A 454 -23.42 19.62 -14.98
CA LEU A 454 -22.57 19.51 -13.80
C LEU A 454 -22.17 20.90 -13.30
N SER A 455 -21.75 20.99 -12.05
CA SER A 455 -20.97 22.13 -11.54
C SER A 455 -19.65 22.33 -12.30
N SER A 456 -19.07 21.25 -12.85
CA SER A 456 -17.89 21.30 -13.73
C SER A 456 -18.18 21.67 -15.20
N GLY A 457 -19.44 21.59 -15.66
CA GLY A 457 -19.79 21.86 -17.07
C GLY A 457 -20.84 20.91 -17.65
N ARG A 458 -20.59 20.38 -18.85
CA ARG A 458 -21.47 19.42 -19.56
C ARG A 458 -21.23 17.99 -19.08
N GLY A 459 -22.04 17.02 -19.52
CA GLY A 459 -21.95 15.63 -19.08
C GLY A 459 -20.59 14.98 -19.33
N TYR A 460 -19.86 15.39 -20.36
CA TYR A 460 -18.50 14.91 -20.66
C TYR A 460 -17.42 15.45 -19.69
N SER A 461 -17.72 16.45 -18.86
CA SER A 461 -16.85 16.94 -17.77
C SER A 461 -17.03 16.17 -16.46
N PHE A 462 -17.74 15.04 -16.51
CA PHE A 462 -17.86 14.13 -15.39
C PHE A 462 -16.51 13.54 -15.03
N HIS A 463 -16.21 13.58 -13.75
CA HIS A 463 -15.09 12.93 -13.13
C HIS A 463 -15.51 12.48 -11.75
N TYR A 464 -14.68 11.66 -11.12
CA TYR A 464 -14.81 11.39 -9.71
C TYR A 464 -13.46 11.10 -9.09
N ASP A 465 -13.46 11.21 -7.77
CA ASP A 465 -12.28 11.23 -6.95
C ASP A 465 -12.48 10.26 -5.80
N PHE A 466 -11.38 9.65 -5.37
CA PHE A 466 -11.38 8.62 -4.35
C PHE A 466 -10.22 8.83 -3.40
N TYR A 467 -10.47 8.69 -2.10
CA TYR A 467 -9.46 8.65 -1.04
C TYR A 467 -9.71 7.42 -0.17
N ASN A 468 -8.88 6.39 -0.35
CA ASN A 468 -9.04 5.09 0.31
C ASN A 468 -8.80 5.17 1.82
N VAL A 469 -9.84 4.93 2.61
CA VAL A 469 -9.74 4.79 4.08
C VAL A 469 -10.58 3.60 4.55
N TRP A 470 -10.60 2.53 3.75
CA TRP A 470 -11.15 1.26 4.19
C TRP A 470 -10.37 0.67 5.37
N ASP A 471 -11.09 0.08 6.32
CA ASP A 471 -10.54 -0.92 7.23
C ASP A 471 -9.85 -2.03 6.42
N THR A 472 -8.55 -2.21 6.67
CA THR A 472 -7.70 -3.05 5.82
C THR A 472 -8.09 -4.54 5.88
N PRO A 473 -8.37 -5.15 7.04
CA PRO A 473 -8.97 -6.47 7.13
C PRO A 473 -10.27 -6.59 6.33
N THR A 474 -11.19 -5.63 6.45
CA THR A 474 -12.51 -5.65 5.78
C THR A 474 -12.37 -5.63 4.26
N LEU A 475 -11.57 -4.71 3.71
CA LEU A 475 -11.32 -4.67 2.27
C LEU A 475 -10.59 -5.93 1.79
N ALA A 476 -9.65 -6.47 2.58
CA ALA A 476 -8.97 -7.71 2.24
C ALA A 476 -9.90 -8.93 2.19
N ALA A 477 -10.84 -9.03 3.13
CA ALA A 477 -11.87 -10.09 3.14
C ALA A 477 -12.78 -9.99 1.91
N LEU A 478 -13.28 -8.79 1.59
CA LEU A 478 -14.14 -8.54 0.42
C LEU A 478 -13.40 -8.83 -0.90
N VAL A 479 -12.17 -8.34 -1.08
CA VAL A 479 -11.37 -8.60 -2.30
C VAL A 479 -11.11 -10.09 -2.47
N LYS A 480 -10.69 -10.80 -1.41
CA LYS A 480 -10.41 -12.24 -1.45
C LYS A 480 -11.67 -13.07 -1.76
N HIS A 481 -12.78 -12.77 -1.09
CA HIS A 481 -14.01 -13.57 -1.19
C HIS A 481 -14.81 -13.28 -2.45
N CYS A 482 -14.78 -12.04 -2.95
CA CYS A 482 -15.63 -11.60 -4.06
C CYS A 482 -14.86 -11.45 -5.38
N ILE A 483 -13.74 -10.72 -5.35
CA ILE A 483 -12.95 -10.46 -6.57
C ILE A 483 -12.12 -11.70 -6.91
N ASN A 484 -11.26 -12.17 -6.00
CA ASN A 484 -10.32 -13.27 -6.31
C ASN A 484 -11.02 -14.63 -6.50
N ALA A 485 -12.22 -14.83 -5.94
CA ALA A 485 -13.03 -16.03 -6.20
C ALA A 485 -13.91 -15.93 -7.46
N GLY A 486 -14.12 -14.71 -7.99
CA GLY A 486 -14.94 -14.44 -9.18
C GLY A 486 -16.44 -14.55 -8.92
N ARG A 487 -16.95 -13.76 -7.98
CA ARG A 487 -18.35 -13.73 -7.51
C ARG A 487 -19.05 -12.40 -7.79
N GLN A 488 -20.37 -12.38 -7.69
CA GLN A 488 -21.19 -11.16 -7.68
C GLN A 488 -21.70 -10.86 -6.27
N CYS A 489 -20.87 -10.18 -5.48
CA CYS A 489 -21.21 -9.86 -4.10
C CYS A 489 -22.07 -8.59 -3.95
N ASP A 490 -22.94 -8.61 -2.96
CA ASP A 490 -23.47 -7.41 -2.31
C ASP A 490 -22.41 -6.72 -1.41
N SER A 491 -22.84 -5.75 -0.60
CA SER A 491 -21.96 -5.01 0.34
C SER A 491 -21.45 -5.84 1.51
N ARG A 492 -22.11 -6.94 1.85
CA ARG A 492 -21.68 -7.87 2.91
C ARG A 492 -20.71 -8.92 2.36
N GLY A 493 -20.48 -8.93 1.05
CA GLY A 493 -19.74 -9.99 0.38
C GLY A 493 -20.58 -11.24 0.16
N PHE A 494 -21.91 -11.17 0.16
CA PHE A 494 -22.80 -12.29 -0.12
C PHE A 494 -23.13 -12.35 -1.61
N ASP A 495 -22.98 -13.53 -2.23
CA ASP A 495 -23.38 -13.79 -3.61
C ASP A 495 -24.72 -14.55 -3.64
N GLN A 496 -25.74 -13.92 -4.23
CA GLN A 496 -27.08 -14.51 -4.34
C GLN A 496 -27.17 -15.69 -5.31
N PHE A 497 -26.19 -15.84 -6.22
CA PHE A 497 -26.08 -16.95 -7.17
C PHE A 497 -25.16 -18.07 -6.65
N GLU A 498 -24.23 -17.77 -5.73
CA GLU A 498 -23.41 -18.75 -4.98
C GLU A 498 -23.70 -18.75 -3.45
N PRO A 499 -24.96 -18.90 -2.98
CA PRO A 499 -25.31 -18.71 -1.56
C PRO A 499 -24.60 -19.70 -0.60
N GLY A 500 -24.19 -20.86 -1.10
CA GLY A 500 -23.42 -21.85 -0.35
C GLY A 500 -21.98 -21.43 0.00
N ALA A 501 -21.45 -20.37 -0.63
CA ALA A 501 -20.15 -19.80 -0.29
C ALA A 501 -20.20 -18.94 0.99
N GLY A 502 -21.40 -18.56 1.46
CA GLY A 502 -21.57 -17.59 2.54
C GLY A 502 -21.18 -16.17 2.13
N ALA A 503 -20.94 -15.32 3.12
CA ALA A 503 -20.58 -13.92 2.92
C ALA A 503 -19.16 -13.63 3.42
N ALA A 504 -18.52 -12.59 2.88
CA ALA A 504 -17.21 -12.13 3.35
C ALA A 504 -17.29 -11.54 4.77
N LEU A 505 -18.44 -10.95 5.13
CA LEU A 505 -18.69 -10.24 6.39
C LEU A 505 -19.89 -10.84 7.15
N ASP A 506 -19.90 -10.68 8.47
CA ASP A 506 -21.04 -11.06 9.32
C ASP A 506 -22.26 -10.14 9.12
N GLU A 507 -23.35 -10.39 9.85
CA GLU A 507 -24.58 -9.59 9.75
C GLU A 507 -24.40 -8.14 10.23
N GLN A 508 -23.32 -7.86 10.97
CA GLN A 508 -22.90 -6.55 11.46
C GLN A 508 -21.83 -5.91 10.56
N TYR A 509 -21.60 -6.49 9.37
CA TYR A 509 -20.61 -6.05 8.37
C TYR A 509 -19.16 -6.00 8.91
N GLN A 510 -18.83 -6.86 9.88
CA GLN A 510 -17.47 -7.05 10.36
C GLN A 510 -16.81 -8.25 9.67
N VAL A 511 -15.47 -8.24 9.61
CA VAL A 511 -14.72 -9.44 9.22
C VAL A 511 -14.93 -10.52 10.27
N PRO A 512 -15.35 -11.74 9.88
CA PRO A 512 -15.48 -12.83 10.82
C PRO A 512 -14.12 -13.10 11.48
N GLY A 513 -14.01 -12.79 12.79
CA GLY A 513 -12.82 -13.04 13.60
C GLY A 513 -11.79 -11.89 13.69
N SER A 514 -12.09 -10.65 13.26
CA SER A 514 -11.16 -9.49 13.42
C SER A 514 -11.09 -8.92 14.85
N ARG A 515 -11.84 -9.50 15.79
CA ARG A 515 -11.91 -9.08 17.19
C ARG A 515 -10.56 -9.33 17.89
N THR A 516 -10.23 -8.50 18.89
CA THR A 516 -8.95 -8.59 19.63
C THR A 516 -8.82 -9.95 20.31
N VAL A 517 -7.77 -10.70 20.00
CA VAL A 517 -7.46 -11.96 20.68
C VAL A 517 -7.14 -11.68 22.16
N LEU A 518 -7.87 -12.35 23.06
CA LEU A 518 -7.55 -12.27 24.48
C LEU A 518 -6.26 -13.02 24.79
N ASP A 519 -5.39 -12.42 25.61
CA ASP A 519 -4.19 -13.08 26.11
C ASP A 519 -4.54 -14.38 26.86
N ARG A 520 -3.92 -15.47 26.40
CA ARG A 520 -4.16 -16.86 26.84
C ARG A 520 -3.26 -17.26 28.02
N THR A 521 -2.34 -16.39 28.43
CA THR A 521 -1.38 -16.63 29.51
C THR A 521 -2.09 -17.01 30.81
N GLY A 522 -1.75 -18.19 31.36
CA GLY A 522 -2.28 -18.68 32.63
C GLY A 522 -3.68 -19.30 32.58
N TRP A 523 -4.31 -19.41 31.41
CA TRP A 523 -5.58 -20.10 31.23
C TRP A 523 -5.48 -21.59 31.60
N THR A 524 -6.60 -22.21 31.92
CA THR A 524 -6.69 -23.67 32.12
C THR A 524 -7.95 -24.23 31.51
N ALA A 525 -7.93 -25.51 31.12
CA ALA A 525 -9.10 -26.18 30.59
C ALA A 525 -9.30 -27.58 31.14
N THR A 526 -10.55 -28.01 31.14
CA THR A 526 -11.00 -29.39 31.40
C THR A 526 -11.84 -29.87 30.21
N ALA A 527 -11.88 -31.18 29.98
CA ALA A 527 -12.67 -31.78 28.91
C ALA A 527 -13.47 -32.98 29.41
N SER A 528 -14.60 -33.27 28.78
CA SER A 528 -15.42 -34.45 29.09
C SER A 528 -14.86 -35.67 28.37
N GLY A 529 -14.00 -36.43 29.05
CA GLY A 529 -13.41 -37.67 28.55
C GLY A 529 -11.90 -37.73 28.79
N GLY A 530 -11.39 -38.94 29.06
CA GLY A 530 -9.96 -39.20 29.29
C GLY A 530 -9.14 -39.31 28.00
N GLY A 531 -9.31 -38.34 27.09
CA GLY A 531 -8.68 -38.35 25.78
C GLY A 531 -7.15 -38.20 25.79
N ALA A 532 -6.52 -38.44 24.64
CA ALA A 532 -5.07 -38.32 24.51
C ALA A 532 -4.64 -36.84 24.39
N GLY A 533 -3.73 -36.41 25.26
CA GLY A 533 -3.19 -35.04 25.27
C GLY A 533 -3.94 -34.09 26.19
N THR A 534 -3.20 -33.20 26.86
CA THR A 534 -3.72 -32.25 27.84
C THR A 534 -4.61 -31.20 27.16
N PRO A 535 -5.80 -30.85 27.71
CA PRO A 535 -6.64 -29.75 27.22
C PRO A 535 -5.92 -28.39 27.08
N ALA A 536 -4.82 -28.17 27.82
CA ALA A 536 -3.97 -27.00 27.70
C ALA A 536 -3.32 -26.82 26.31
N ARG A 537 -3.18 -27.90 25.54
CA ARG A 537 -2.69 -27.84 24.15
C ARG A 537 -3.59 -27.05 23.21
N MET A 538 -4.85 -26.82 23.57
CA MET A 538 -5.72 -25.94 22.81
C MET A 538 -5.32 -24.46 22.90
N PHE A 539 -4.33 -24.07 23.70
CA PHE A 539 -3.93 -22.66 23.83
C PHE A 539 -2.46 -22.48 24.16
N ASP A 540 -1.60 -23.42 23.71
CA ASP A 540 -0.15 -23.30 23.86
C ASP A 540 0.52 -22.50 22.73
N GLY A 541 -0.20 -22.17 21.66
CA GLY A 541 0.33 -21.40 20.53
C GLY A 541 0.99 -22.25 19.44
N ASP A 542 1.05 -23.58 19.59
CA ASP A 542 1.65 -24.49 18.62
C ASP A 542 0.57 -25.27 17.85
N THR A 543 0.34 -24.87 16.60
CA THR A 543 -0.62 -25.53 15.69
C THR A 543 -0.24 -26.98 15.34
N GLY A 544 0.96 -27.43 15.70
CA GLY A 544 1.40 -28.83 15.62
C GLY A 544 0.92 -29.69 16.79
N THR A 545 0.55 -29.11 17.93
CA THR A 545 -0.08 -29.84 19.04
C THR A 545 -1.61 -29.84 18.93
N ARG A 546 -2.27 -30.66 19.75
CA ARG A 546 -3.73 -30.65 19.94
C ARG A 546 -4.16 -31.38 21.20
N TRP A 547 -5.34 -31.00 21.69
CA TRP A 547 -6.19 -31.89 22.48
C TRP A 547 -7.02 -32.78 21.54
N THR A 548 -7.36 -34.00 21.96
CA THR A 548 -8.35 -34.84 21.29
C THR A 548 -9.24 -35.56 22.28
N SER A 549 -10.50 -35.83 21.89
CA SER A 549 -11.49 -36.58 22.67
C SER A 549 -11.02 -38.00 23.01
N GLY A 550 -10.13 -38.59 22.20
CA GLY A 550 -9.65 -39.97 22.34
C GLY A 550 -10.73 -41.04 22.12
N ALA A 551 -11.88 -40.63 21.60
CA ALA A 551 -13.04 -41.47 21.32
C ALA A 551 -13.84 -40.88 20.14
N PRO A 552 -14.61 -41.69 19.40
CA PRO A 552 -15.50 -41.21 18.34
C PRO A 552 -16.39 -40.04 18.81
N MET A 553 -16.71 -39.12 17.91
CA MET A 553 -17.55 -37.96 18.24
C MET A 553 -18.93 -38.40 18.70
N ALA A 554 -19.37 -37.87 19.84
CA ALA A 554 -20.68 -38.13 20.41
C ALA A 554 -21.25 -36.85 21.03
N ASN A 555 -22.50 -36.55 20.69
CA ASN A 555 -23.25 -35.41 21.22
C ASN A 555 -23.13 -35.29 22.75
N GLY A 556 -22.71 -34.12 23.23
CA GLY A 556 -22.45 -33.83 24.64
C GLY A 556 -20.98 -33.86 25.03
N GLN A 557 -20.08 -34.33 24.16
CA GLN A 557 -18.64 -34.11 24.32
C GLN A 557 -18.36 -32.61 24.39
N SER A 558 -17.52 -32.18 25.33
CA SER A 558 -17.29 -30.77 25.61
C SER A 558 -15.92 -30.50 26.20
N PHE A 559 -15.50 -29.25 26.14
CA PHE A 559 -14.44 -28.71 26.98
C PHE A 559 -14.86 -27.39 27.60
N THR A 560 -14.26 -27.05 28.75
CA THR A 560 -14.47 -25.79 29.47
C THR A 560 -13.12 -25.13 29.72
N VAL A 561 -12.98 -23.87 29.34
CA VAL A 561 -11.77 -23.05 29.54
C VAL A 561 -12.07 -21.99 30.62
N ASP A 562 -11.14 -21.82 31.56
CA ASP A 562 -11.10 -20.74 32.56
C ASP A 562 -10.05 -19.71 32.13
N MET A 563 -10.49 -18.51 31.74
CA MET A 563 -9.65 -17.37 31.35
C MET A 563 -9.05 -16.61 32.55
N ARG A 564 -9.22 -17.16 33.77
CA ARG A 564 -8.75 -16.66 35.09
C ARG A 564 -9.33 -15.35 35.57
N SER A 565 -9.87 -14.54 34.68
CA SER A 565 -10.44 -13.23 34.93
C SER A 565 -11.71 -13.04 34.12
N VAL A 566 -12.60 -12.18 34.59
CA VAL A 566 -13.75 -11.76 33.77
C VAL A 566 -13.23 -10.84 32.64
N ARG A 567 -13.72 -11.12 31.43
CA ARG A 567 -13.42 -10.40 30.19
C ARG A 567 -14.71 -10.30 29.39
N THR A 568 -14.89 -9.18 28.70
CA THR A 568 -15.93 -9.07 27.67
C THR A 568 -15.50 -9.91 26.47
N VAL A 569 -16.34 -10.87 26.09
CA VAL A 569 -16.11 -11.81 25.00
C VAL A 569 -17.24 -11.72 23.98
N SER A 570 -16.89 -11.73 22.70
CA SER A 570 -17.84 -11.62 21.58
C SER A 570 -17.60 -12.66 20.49
N GLY A 571 -16.62 -13.55 20.64
CA GLY A 571 -16.48 -14.71 19.77
C GLY A 571 -15.40 -15.68 20.20
N LEU A 572 -15.30 -16.79 19.46
CA LEU A 572 -14.20 -17.75 19.59
C LEU A 572 -13.86 -18.42 18.25
N SER A 573 -12.68 -19.02 18.16
CA SER A 573 -12.20 -19.82 17.03
C SER A 573 -11.72 -21.19 17.52
N LEU A 574 -12.00 -22.23 16.74
CA LEU A 574 -11.58 -23.61 16.94
C LEU A 574 -10.79 -24.08 15.71
N LEU A 575 -9.47 -24.13 15.81
CA LEU A 575 -8.60 -24.74 14.81
C LEU A 575 -8.62 -26.27 15.01
N SER A 576 -8.98 -27.02 13.97
CA SER A 576 -9.08 -28.49 13.99
C SER A 576 -8.29 -29.07 12.80
N THR A 577 -7.35 -29.98 13.07
CA THR A 577 -6.52 -30.59 12.01
C THR A 577 -7.22 -31.78 11.35
N GLY A 578 -7.23 -31.81 10.02
CA GLY A 578 -7.88 -32.88 9.25
C GLY A 578 -9.42 -32.83 9.33
N ASP A 579 -10.05 -33.99 9.42
CA ASP A 579 -11.52 -34.12 9.51
C ASP A 579 -12.04 -34.18 10.96
N ASP A 580 -11.16 -34.06 11.96
CA ASP A 580 -11.47 -34.16 13.39
C ASP A 580 -12.16 -32.90 13.99
N HIS A 581 -12.98 -32.21 13.20
CA HIS A 581 -13.70 -31.01 13.62
C HIS A 581 -15.10 -31.32 14.16
N ALA A 582 -15.61 -30.48 15.08
CA ALA A 582 -16.95 -30.64 15.63
C ALA A 582 -18.05 -30.62 14.55
N ARG A 583 -18.80 -31.72 14.37
CA ARG A 583 -19.93 -31.76 13.39
C ARG A 583 -21.07 -30.77 13.69
N GLY A 584 -21.18 -30.34 14.94
CA GLY A 584 -22.04 -29.28 15.42
C GLY A 584 -21.52 -28.78 16.76
N TYR A 585 -21.84 -27.55 17.14
CA TYR A 585 -21.42 -26.95 18.40
C TYR A 585 -22.52 -26.16 19.11
N GLN A 586 -22.36 -25.99 20.42
CA GLN A 586 -22.98 -24.98 21.27
C GLN A 586 -21.90 -24.31 22.11
N VAL A 587 -22.00 -22.98 22.29
CA VAL A 587 -21.11 -22.19 23.15
C VAL A 587 -21.91 -21.66 24.32
N LEU A 588 -21.44 -21.91 25.55
CA LEU A 588 -22.03 -21.42 26.79
C LEU A 588 -21.00 -20.57 27.53
N LEU A 589 -21.46 -19.52 28.22
CA LEU A 589 -20.63 -18.61 28.99
C LEU A 589 -21.01 -18.65 30.48
N SER A 590 -20.03 -18.34 31.34
CA SER A 590 -20.23 -18.16 32.77
C SER A 590 -19.17 -17.22 33.36
N THR A 591 -19.51 -16.43 34.37
CA THR A 591 -18.57 -15.60 35.15
C THR A 591 -18.00 -16.34 36.37
N ASP A 592 -18.66 -17.41 36.85
CA ASP A 592 -18.32 -18.11 38.10
C ASP A 592 -18.05 -19.63 37.94
N GLY A 593 -18.29 -20.18 36.74
CA GLY A 593 -18.09 -21.59 36.39
C GLY A 593 -19.19 -22.53 36.87
N ARG A 594 -20.17 -22.02 37.62
CA ARG A 594 -21.30 -22.78 38.21
C ARG A 594 -22.62 -22.45 37.53
N ASN A 595 -22.89 -21.15 37.35
CA ASN A 595 -24.09 -20.64 36.70
C ASN A 595 -23.80 -20.43 35.21
N TRP A 596 -24.44 -21.23 34.37
CA TRP A 596 -24.28 -21.19 32.92
C TRP A 596 -25.56 -20.66 32.28
N THR A 597 -25.42 -19.71 31.35
CA THR A 597 -26.54 -19.28 30.51
C THR A 597 -26.94 -20.39 29.54
N GLY A 598 -28.08 -20.25 28.86
CA GLY A 598 -28.31 -20.97 27.61
C GLY A 598 -27.21 -20.67 26.58
N PRO A 599 -27.09 -21.47 25.50
CA PRO A 599 -26.07 -21.26 24.49
C PRO A 599 -26.14 -19.85 23.89
N VAL A 600 -25.02 -19.12 23.91
CA VAL A 600 -24.90 -17.80 23.28
C VAL A 600 -24.68 -17.91 21.77
N ALA A 601 -24.20 -19.06 21.30
CA ALA A 601 -24.13 -19.44 19.91
C ALA A 601 -24.30 -20.95 19.73
N SER A 602 -24.79 -21.37 18.56
CA SER A 602 -24.82 -22.76 18.14
C SER A 602 -24.75 -22.85 16.62
N GLY A 603 -24.17 -23.93 16.07
CA GLY A 603 -23.96 -24.04 14.63
C GLY A 603 -23.31 -25.36 14.21
N LYS A 604 -22.85 -25.40 12.95
CA LYS A 604 -22.03 -26.48 12.40
C LYS A 604 -20.56 -26.09 12.49
N GLY A 605 -19.68 -27.00 12.89
CA GLY A 605 -18.25 -26.79 12.72
C GLY A 605 -17.78 -27.12 11.30
N PHE A 606 -16.56 -26.67 11.00
CA PHE A 606 -15.92 -26.74 9.69
C PHE A 606 -14.51 -27.34 9.81
N THR A 607 -14.03 -27.94 8.71
CA THR A 607 -12.64 -28.36 8.58
C THR A 607 -11.68 -27.17 8.70
N ASN A 608 -10.46 -27.45 9.18
CA ASN A 608 -9.42 -26.46 9.48
C ASN A 608 -9.80 -25.46 10.59
N GLN A 609 -10.79 -24.59 10.39
CA GLN A 609 -11.16 -23.55 11.34
C GLN A 609 -12.69 -23.38 11.45
N THR A 610 -13.23 -23.50 12.66
CA THR A 610 -14.60 -23.07 12.99
C THR A 610 -14.54 -21.76 13.74
N LEU A 611 -15.10 -20.70 13.17
CA LEU A 611 -15.32 -19.43 13.86
C LEU A 611 -16.74 -19.40 14.46
N VAL A 612 -16.88 -18.79 15.62
CA VAL A 612 -18.17 -18.62 16.30
C VAL A 612 -18.32 -17.20 16.83
N ASP A 613 -19.36 -16.52 16.38
CA ASP A 613 -19.72 -15.15 16.72
C ASP A 613 -20.92 -15.12 17.67
N PHE A 614 -20.95 -14.16 18.60
CA PHE A 614 -22.10 -13.88 19.48
C PHE A 614 -22.06 -12.46 20.04
N GLU A 615 -23.19 -11.98 20.57
CA GLU A 615 -23.28 -10.69 21.26
C GLU A 615 -22.27 -10.58 22.42
N ALA A 616 -21.58 -9.44 22.52
CA ALA A 616 -20.55 -9.19 23.52
C ALA A 616 -21.09 -9.34 24.95
N ARG A 617 -20.48 -10.23 25.74
CA ARG A 617 -20.92 -10.58 27.11
C ARG A 617 -19.71 -10.79 28.01
N ASP A 618 -19.84 -10.42 29.28
CA ASP A 618 -18.80 -10.70 30.27
C ASP A 618 -18.79 -12.18 30.66
N ALA A 619 -17.62 -12.81 30.52
CA ALA A 619 -17.39 -14.19 30.91
C ALA A 619 -16.00 -14.36 31.53
N ARG A 620 -15.86 -15.38 32.37
CA ARG A 620 -14.56 -15.93 32.79
C ARG A 620 -14.37 -17.34 32.25
N TYR A 621 -15.46 -18.08 32.10
CA TYR A 621 -15.46 -19.46 31.63
C TYR A 621 -16.21 -19.56 30.30
N VAL A 622 -15.62 -20.28 29.36
CA VAL A 622 -16.23 -20.62 28.07
C VAL A 622 -16.34 -22.13 27.98
N ARG A 623 -17.53 -22.65 27.70
CA ARG A 623 -17.75 -24.08 27.44
C ARG A 623 -18.19 -24.26 25.99
N VAL A 624 -17.49 -25.12 25.27
CA VAL A 624 -17.86 -25.57 23.93
C VAL A 624 -18.36 -27.01 24.04
N VAL A 625 -19.58 -27.27 23.58
CA VAL A 625 -20.20 -28.60 23.52
C VAL A 625 -20.34 -28.98 22.05
N GLN A 626 -19.77 -30.12 21.66
CA GLN A 626 -19.95 -30.74 20.35
C GLN A 626 -21.29 -31.52 20.35
N THR A 627 -22.09 -31.34 19.30
CA THR A 627 -23.52 -31.76 19.29
C THR A 627 -23.91 -32.80 18.24
N GLY A 628 -22.98 -33.22 17.38
CA GLY A 628 -23.21 -34.26 16.37
C GLY A 628 -22.55 -35.60 16.72
N SER A 629 -22.56 -36.54 15.78
CA SER A 629 -21.87 -37.84 15.93
C SER A 629 -21.07 -38.18 14.68
N ALA A 630 -19.92 -38.83 14.85
CA ALA A 630 -19.05 -39.28 13.75
C ALA A 630 -18.13 -40.42 14.23
N SER A 631 -17.61 -41.22 13.29
CA SER A 631 -16.70 -42.34 13.60
C SER A 631 -15.28 -41.89 13.95
N ASN A 632 -14.85 -40.71 13.47
CA ASN A 632 -13.57 -40.10 13.82
C ASN A 632 -13.64 -39.32 15.14
N TRP A 633 -12.50 -38.84 15.63
CA TRP A 633 -12.38 -38.17 16.93
C TRP A 633 -12.62 -36.65 16.79
N TRP A 634 -12.94 -35.97 17.89
CA TRP A 634 -12.91 -34.50 17.92
C TRP A 634 -11.55 -34.05 18.44
N SER A 635 -10.86 -33.20 17.68
CA SER A 635 -9.55 -32.67 18.00
C SER A 635 -9.53 -31.16 17.82
N VAL A 636 -8.94 -30.44 18.78
CA VAL A 636 -8.73 -28.98 18.71
C VAL A 636 -7.24 -28.71 18.89
N ALA A 637 -6.62 -28.15 17.85
CA ALA A 637 -5.23 -27.71 17.86
C ALA A 637 -5.10 -26.38 18.58
N GLU A 638 -5.89 -25.38 18.19
CA GLU A 638 -5.88 -24.05 18.82
C GLU A 638 -7.30 -23.56 19.08
N PHE A 639 -7.48 -22.95 20.24
CA PHE A 639 -8.67 -22.29 20.74
C PHE A 639 -8.32 -20.84 21.04
N THR A 640 -9.12 -19.95 20.47
CA THR A 640 -8.96 -18.51 20.59
C THR A 640 -10.27 -17.93 21.08
N VAL A 641 -10.24 -17.04 22.07
CA VAL A 641 -11.41 -16.23 22.45
C VAL A 641 -11.08 -14.79 22.09
N PHE A 642 -12.08 -14.08 21.57
CA PHE A 642 -11.92 -12.69 21.17
C PHE A 642 -12.78 -11.76 22.02
N SER A 643 -12.22 -10.59 22.33
CA SER A 643 -12.92 -9.43 22.88
C SER A 643 -13.23 -8.40 21.79
N GLY A 644 -14.36 -7.74 21.94
CA GLY A 644 -14.93 -6.72 21.05
C GLY A 644 -16.30 -6.33 21.55
#